data_AF-A0A3E1Y9Z9-F1
#
_entry.id   AF-A0A3E1Y9Z9-F1
#
_cell.length_a   1.000
_cell.length_b   1.000
_cell.length_c   1.000
_cell.angle_alpha   90.00
_cell.angle_beta   90.00
_cell.angle_gamma   90.00
#
_symmetry.space_group_name_H-M   'P 1'
#
loop_
_entity.id
_entity.type
_entity.pdbx_description
1 polymer ?
#
loop_
_entity_poly.entity_id
_entity_poly.type
_entity_poly.pdbx_seq_one_letter_code
_entity_poly.pdbx_strand_id
1 'polypeptide(L)'
;MVAWNRILVLFIGISVWSQCLWAQQYKISGIVKDAHSQEIIPFATLQFVHTQTGMVSNAEGKYLFELNVIPSDSILVRVMGYNLLILPVDKSRKEQTINFEVTRSDVSLRVHEVKANVNWGLILLRQIIKHKPENNYNKLNSYKYEVYNKLELDMKNLNKEKLGKNRFTKPFAFILENIDSTSEDKPFLPIFLTETLSDYYFQSNPRKTKEVIKAARTSGIDNESVTKFLGGMYQNINIYDNFIPVFDKQFVSPIHHNGSFYYDYSIADTQYISGQRFIKLNFTPKRKGENTFIGDLWVHDTTYAVYKTTLSVPKDANINFVHRISMVQEFRQLPDSSWFLFKDKFIADFWAPSPRPGKNFDFIGRKTTTYSDVITNDTSATNIFGDRKYPENIVVLDSARIRKESFWVDNRPEDLSRNEEGIYKMVDTLQKMPLFKTYSNTIKFLATGYKPIGPIEWGPYYYLFSQNRLEGFRLRLDLGTTPQFNKNIYLYGYLAYGFGDKVYKGKMSALWLLKKHPRTYLYAAYTKDLDNGTHYYDEVGTDNIFTLAIRKNGVPQKFLMVDEKRFEFFKEYYSGFSHQLSLIHKQVRPYDPLPTSAYYPKNANGQDPLTTTEVEVKIRYAFQEKFLEGNYYRISLGSKYPIAELKLAAGIPGIAQSGQQYQKVSFGVSDYFKLPPFGSFYYNVFGGKIFGTVPYTSLEVHPGNEIYYYNKYAFNMMNRFEFISDQYAGFNVEHTIGNGIFTYIPLIKKLKWRQFWTAKGVIGSLSNANKNLNLYNGFPFKTLEGNPYLELGTGVENIFKFLRVDFIWRVTPDEVTGEPASKRFGVFGSFKLQF
;
A
#
# COMPACT_ATOMS: atom_id res chain seq x y z
N MET A 1 -8.40 -24.53 -90.91
CA MET A 1 -8.64 -24.54 -89.45
C MET A 1 -7.52 -23.89 -88.62
N VAL A 2 -6.57 -23.14 -89.23
CA VAL A 2 -5.39 -22.57 -88.51
C VAL A 2 -5.53 -21.06 -88.23
N ALA A 3 -6.38 -20.35 -88.97
CA ALA A 3 -6.62 -18.92 -88.78
C ALA A 3 -7.49 -18.60 -87.54
N TRP A 4 -8.41 -19.48 -87.17
CA TRP A 4 -9.31 -19.27 -86.02
C TRP A 4 -8.61 -19.45 -84.67
N ASN A 5 -7.63 -20.36 -84.59
CA ASN A 5 -6.84 -20.57 -83.37
C ASN A 5 -5.91 -19.40 -83.04
N ARG A 6 -5.43 -18.64 -84.04
CA ARG A 6 -4.57 -17.46 -83.78
C ARG A 6 -5.35 -16.27 -83.23
N ILE A 7 -6.62 -16.11 -83.61
CA ILE A 7 -7.50 -15.05 -83.10
C ILE A 7 -7.98 -15.39 -81.68
N LEU A 8 -8.25 -16.67 -81.38
CA LEU A 8 -8.60 -17.13 -80.03
C LEU A 8 -7.42 -17.02 -79.06
N VAL A 9 -6.17 -17.29 -79.50
CA VAL A 9 -4.97 -17.10 -78.68
C VAL A 9 -4.68 -15.61 -78.43
N LEU A 10 -4.99 -14.71 -79.39
CA LEU A 10 -4.86 -13.27 -79.17
C LEU A 10 -5.93 -12.71 -78.22
N PHE A 11 -7.17 -13.22 -78.29
CA PHE A 11 -8.25 -12.84 -77.36
C PHE A 11 -8.06 -13.40 -75.95
N ILE A 12 -7.48 -14.60 -75.82
CA ILE A 12 -7.06 -15.17 -74.52
C ILE A 12 -5.81 -14.45 -73.99
N GLY A 13 -4.90 -14.01 -74.86
CA GLY A 13 -3.74 -13.21 -74.47
C GLY A 13 -4.09 -11.82 -73.93
N ILE A 14 -5.13 -11.19 -74.49
CA ILE A 14 -5.60 -9.85 -74.07
C ILE A 14 -6.49 -9.93 -72.81
N SER A 15 -7.23 -11.02 -72.61
CA SER A 15 -8.02 -11.25 -71.39
C SER A 15 -7.18 -11.67 -70.18
N VAL A 16 -5.99 -12.26 -70.40
CA VAL A 16 -5.03 -12.59 -69.32
C VAL A 16 -4.18 -11.36 -68.93
N TRP A 17 -4.06 -10.33 -69.78
CA TRP A 17 -3.38 -9.06 -69.45
C TRP A 17 -4.26 -8.03 -68.74
N SER A 18 -5.55 -8.31 -68.55
CA SER A 18 -6.50 -7.40 -67.88
C SER A 18 -6.82 -7.81 -66.43
N GLN A 19 -6.15 -8.83 -65.88
CA GLN A 19 -6.32 -9.27 -64.50
C GLN A 19 -5.05 -9.10 -63.67
N CYS A 20 -4.73 -7.86 -63.25
CA CYS A 20 -4.10 -7.51 -61.97
C CYS A 20 -3.72 -6.02 -61.93
N LEU A 21 -4.71 -5.13 -61.94
CA LEU A 21 -4.57 -3.82 -61.31
C LEU A 21 -5.34 -3.88 -59.98
N TRP A 22 -4.75 -4.53 -58.99
CA TRP A 22 -5.14 -4.25 -57.61
C TRP A 22 -4.67 -2.83 -57.33
N ALA A 23 -5.60 -1.87 -57.38
CA ALA A 23 -5.34 -0.54 -56.83
C ALA A 23 -4.83 -0.75 -55.40
N GLN A 24 -3.57 -0.43 -55.16
CA GLN A 24 -2.95 -0.60 -53.85
C GLN A 24 -3.53 0.48 -52.93
N GLN A 25 -4.61 0.14 -52.21
CA GLN A 25 -5.18 1.01 -51.20
C GLN A 25 -4.35 0.93 -49.92
N TYR A 26 -3.83 2.07 -49.50
CA TYR A 26 -3.29 2.30 -48.17
C TYR A 26 -4.44 2.53 -47.19
N LYS A 27 -4.41 1.83 -46.06
CA LYS A 27 -5.39 2.00 -44.98
C LYS A 27 -4.73 2.58 -43.75
N ILE A 28 -5.22 3.74 -43.32
CA ILE A 28 -4.80 4.36 -42.06
C ILE A 28 -6.03 4.44 -41.16
N SER A 29 -6.00 3.73 -40.04
CA SER A 29 -7.10 3.68 -39.08
C SER A 29 -6.68 4.20 -37.72
N GLY A 30 -7.63 4.50 -36.84
CA GLY A 30 -7.31 4.84 -35.45
C GLY A 30 -8.49 5.36 -34.68
N ILE A 31 -8.25 5.75 -33.43
CA ILE A 31 -9.23 6.34 -32.52
C ILE A 31 -8.70 7.67 -31.99
N VAL A 32 -9.59 8.65 -31.82
CA VAL A 32 -9.29 9.92 -31.14
C VAL A 32 -9.83 9.90 -29.71
N LYS A 33 -8.97 10.19 -28.73
CA LYS A 33 -9.31 10.17 -27.30
C LYS A 33 -8.74 11.40 -26.58
N ASP A 34 -9.39 11.79 -25.48
CA ASP A 34 -8.85 12.77 -24.53
C ASP A 34 -7.69 12.10 -23.77
N ALA A 35 -6.50 12.72 -23.80
CA ALA A 35 -5.30 12.17 -23.17
C ALA A 35 -5.45 11.98 -21.65
N HIS A 36 -6.28 12.80 -20.99
CA HIS A 36 -6.47 12.82 -19.54
C HIS A 36 -7.60 11.88 -19.08
N SER A 37 -8.79 11.94 -19.66
CA SER A 37 -9.93 11.07 -19.28
C SER A 37 -9.91 9.71 -19.96
N GLN A 38 -9.14 9.56 -21.05
CA GLN A 38 -9.18 8.42 -21.97
C GLN A 38 -10.57 8.18 -22.58
N GLU A 39 -11.43 9.18 -22.53
CA GLU A 39 -12.74 9.14 -23.18
C GLU A 39 -12.57 9.36 -24.68
N ILE A 40 -13.43 8.69 -25.44
CA ILE A 40 -13.48 8.81 -26.88
C ILE A 40 -13.98 10.19 -27.24
N ILE A 41 -13.31 10.83 -28.20
CA ILE A 41 -13.75 12.10 -28.76
C ILE A 41 -14.46 11.81 -30.08
N PRO A 42 -15.79 11.88 -30.13
CA PRO A 42 -16.54 11.69 -31.36
C PRO A 42 -16.35 12.90 -32.28
N PHE A 43 -16.47 12.68 -33.59
CA PHE A 43 -16.48 13.73 -34.60
C PHE A 43 -15.24 14.66 -34.61
N ALA A 44 -14.08 14.13 -34.23
CA ALA A 44 -12.81 14.82 -34.34
C ALA A 44 -12.42 15.02 -35.81
N THR A 45 -11.89 16.20 -36.15
CA THR A 45 -11.45 16.48 -37.52
C THR A 45 -9.99 16.05 -37.70
N LEU A 46 -9.73 15.16 -38.66
CA LEU A 46 -8.41 14.68 -39.04
C LEU A 46 -8.03 15.22 -40.41
N GLN A 47 -6.77 15.67 -40.58
CA GLN A 47 -6.29 16.21 -41.85
C GLN A 47 -4.82 15.87 -42.07
N PHE A 48 -4.44 15.52 -43.29
CA PHE A 48 -3.02 15.42 -43.64
C PHE A 48 -2.39 16.81 -43.68
N VAL A 49 -1.23 16.96 -43.06
CA VAL A 49 -0.57 18.28 -42.93
C VAL A 49 -0.27 18.84 -44.33
N HIS A 50 -0.64 20.10 -44.56
CA HIS A 50 -0.52 20.83 -45.83
C HIS A 50 -1.33 20.27 -47.03
N THR A 51 -2.35 19.43 -46.81
CA THR A 51 -3.22 18.94 -47.89
C THR A 51 -4.70 19.14 -47.57
N GLN A 52 -5.57 19.02 -48.59
CA GLN A 52 -7.02 19.06 -48.40
C GLN A 52 -7.62 17.69 -48.06
N THR A 53 -6.79 16.65 -47.98
CA THR A 53 -7.24 15.30 -47.65
C THR A 53 -7.45 15.18 -46.14
N GLY A 54 -8.70 15.03 -45.73
CA GLY A 54 -9.10 14.91 -44.33
C GLY A 54 -10.40 14.14 -44.17
N MET A 55 -10.71 13.76 -42.94
CA MET A 55 -11.97 13.10 -42.59
C MET A 55 -12.41 13.47 -41.18
N VAL A 56 -13.61 13.04 -40.81
CA VAL A 56 -14.13 13.20 -39.45
C VAL A 56 -14.29 11.82 -38.82
N SER A 57 -13.92 11.68 -37.55
CA SER A 57 -14.13 10.42 -36.82
C SER A 57 -15.62 10.16 -36.56
N ASN A 58 -15.99 8.90 -36.39
CA ASN A 58 -17.37 8.50 -36.13
C ASN A 58 -17.79 8.73 -34.65
N ALA A 59 -18.98 8.27 -34.27
CA ALA A 59 -19.50 8.41 -32.90
C ALA A 59 -18.68 7.62 -31.85
N GLU A 60 -17.97 6.55 -32.25
CA GLU A 60 -16.99 5.87 -31.40
C GLU A 60 -15.57 6.44 -31.56
N GLY A 61 -15.43 7.64 -32.13
CA GLY A 61 -14.16 8.34 -32.34
C GLY A 61 -13.18 7.60 -33.25
N LYS A 62 -13.63 6.57 -33.96
CA LYS A 62 -12.85 5.80 -34.94
C LYS A 62 -12.82 6.52 -36.28
N TYR A 63 -11.70 6.39 -36.98
CA TYR A 63 -11.54 6.90 -38.33
C TYR A 63 -10.81 5.87 -39.20
N LEU A 64 -11.05 5.92 -40.50
CA LEU A 64 -10.44 5.06 -41.51
C LEU A 64 -10.25 5.85 -42.81
N PHE A 65 -9.00 6.12 -43.15
CA PHE A 65 -8.60 6.62 -44.46
C PHE A 65 -8.31 5.45 -45.38
N GLU A 66 -9.01 5.39 -46.51
CA GLU A 66 -8.68 4.51 -47.64
C GLU A 66 -8.12 5.36 -48.76
N LEU A 67 -6.82 5.24 -49.03
CA LEU A 67 -6.07 6.15 -49.90
C LEU A 67 -5.33 5.38 -50.99
N ASN A 68 -5.30 5.90 -52.22
CA ASN A 68 -4.48 5.31 -53.28
C ASN A 68 -2.99 5.68 -53.13
N VAL A 69 -2.71 6.84 -52.52
CA VAL A 69 -1.35 7.34 -52.22
C VAL A 69 -1.42 8.12 -50.91
N ILE A 70 -0.42 7.97 -50.04
CA ILE A 70 -0.31 8.73 -48.79
C ILE A 70 0.11 10.17 -49.12
N PRO A 71 -0.76 11.18 -48.90
CA PRO A 71 -0.58 12.53 -49.46
C PRO A 71 0.38 13.41 -48.63
N SER A 72 0.65 13.07 -47.37
CA SER A 72 1.58 13.80 -46.49
C SER A 72 2.28 12.84 -45.53
N ASP A 73 3.41 13.27 -44.95
CA ASP A 73 4.16 12.48 -43.97
C ASP A 73 3.57 12.54 -42.54
N SER A 74 2.51 13.31 -42.34
CA SER A 74 1.92 13.57 -41.04
C SER A 74 0.41 13.78 -41.13
N ILE A 75 -0.33 13.34 -40.11
CA ILE A 75 -1.75 13.65 -39.90
C ILE A 75 -1.87 14.52 -38.65
N LEU A 76 -2.64 15.60 -38.75
CA LEU A 76 -3.03 16.41 -37.62
C LEU A 76 -4.47 16.09 -37.21
N VAL A 77 -4.71 16.11 -35.91
CA VAL A 77 -6.06 16.14 -35.33
C VAL A 77 -6.35 17.54 -34.81
N ARG A 78 -7.52 18.05 -35.17
CA ARG A 78 -8.10 19.28 -34.63
C ARG A 78 -9.42 18.96 -33.94
N VAL A 79 -9.46 19.26 -32.66
CA VAL A 79 -10.67 19.18 -31.82
C VAL A 79 -10.82 20.51 -31.11
N MET A 80 -12.04 21.04 -31.08
CA MET A 80 -12.34 22.28 -30.37
C MET A 80 -12.02 22.12 -28.86
N GLY A 81 -11.23 23.03 -28.30
CA GLY A 81 -10.80 22.98 -26.89
C GLY A 81 -9.58 22.10 -26.59
N TYR A 82 -8.92 21.56 -27.62
CA TYR A 82 -7.71 20.74 -27.48
C TYR A 82 -6.53 21.35 -28.23
N ASN A 83 -5.32 21.04 -27.75
CA ASN A 83 -4.09 21.34 -28.46
C ASN A 83 -4.07 20.56 -29.77
N LEU A 84 -3.59 21.21 -30.83
CA LEU A 84 -3.37 20.58 -32.11
C LEU A 84 -2.27 19.51 -31.96
N LEU A 85 -2.59 18.26 -32.28
CA LEU A 85 -1.68 17.13 -32.21
C LEU A 85 -1.34 16.67 -33.62
N ILE A 86 -0.05 16.56 -33.92
CA ILE A 86 0.46 16.10 -35.21
C ILE A 86 1.22 14.81 -34.98
N LEU A 87 0.86 13.75 -35.69
CA LEU A 87 1.52 12.45 -35.64
C LEU A 87 2.07 12.07 -37.02
N PRO A 88 3.28 11.49 -37.08
CA PRO A 88 3.90 11.07 -38.33
C PRO A 88 3.20 9.82 -38.91
N VAL A 89 3.23 9.69 -40.23
CA VAL A 89 2.68 8.58 -41.02
C VAL A 89 3.83 7.89 -41.76
N ASP A 90 3.93 6.57 -41.60
CA ASP A 90 4.94 5.77 -42.30
C ASP A 90 4.48 5.48 -43.73
N LYS A 91 5.09 6.15 -44.73
CA LYS A 91 4.73 6.00 -46.14
C LYS A 91 5.02 4.60 -46.71
N SER A 92 5.84 3.80 -46.04
CA SER A 92 6.23 2.45 -46.49
C SER A 92 5.19 1.37 -46.13
N ARG A 93 4.28 1.66 -45.19
CA ARG A 93 3.30 0.67 -44.68
C ARG A 93 1.96 0.80 -45.39
N LYS A 94 1.48 -0.31 -45.94
CA LYS A 94 0.15 -0.41 -46.57
C LYS A 94 -1.00 -0.28 -45.57
N GLU A 95 -0.84 -0.82 -44.36
CA GLU A 95 -1.80 -0.67 -43.28
C GLU A 95 -1.09 -0.17 -42.02
N GLN A 96 -1.66 0.85 -41.38
CA GLN A 96 -1.17 1.36 -40.11
C GLN A 96 -2.31 1.90 -39.25
N THR A 97 -2.14 1.81 -37.94
CA THR A 97 -3.07 2.34 -36.95
C THR A 97 -2.39 3.48 -36.20
N ILE A 98 -3.02 4.66 -36.17
CA ILE A 98 -2.51 5.88 -35.51
C ILE A 98 -3.58 6.38 -34.53
N ASN A 99 -3.33 6.23 -33.23
CA ASN A 99 -4.27 6.67 -32.20
C ASN A 99 -3.89 8.09 -31.73
N PHE A 100 -4.87 9.00 -31.66
CA PHE A 100 -4.64 10.37 -31.23
C PHE A 100 -5.07 10.55 -29.77
N GLU A 101 -4.11 10.77 -28.87
CA GLU A 101 -4.37 11.21 -27.49
C GLU A 101 -4.18 12.73 -27.38
N VAL A 102 -5.25 13.49 -27.61
CA VAL A 102 -5.18 14.95 -27.59
C VAL A 102 -5.21 15.51 -26.17
N THR A 103 -4.33 16.46 -25.88
CA THR A 103 -4.32 17.19 -24.61
C THR A 103 -5.20 18.42 -24.71
N ARG A 104 -5.93 18.75 -23.65
CA ARG A 104 -6.75 19.97 -23.62
C ARG A 104 -5.86 21.21 -23.75
N SER A 105 -6.30 22.19 -24.52
CA SER A 105 -5.57 23.44 -24.68
C SER A 105 -5.83 24.35 -23.49
N ASP A 106 -4.77 24.93 -22.91
CA ASP A 106 -4.86 26.01 -21.91
C ASP A 106 -5.44 27.31 -22.49
N VAL A 107 -5.59 27.36 -23.81
CA VAL A 107 -6.24 28.44 -24.52
C VAL A 107 -7.74 28.33 -24.24
N SER A 108 -8.18 28.96 -23.15
CA SER A 108 -9.46 29.64 -23.18
C SER A 108 -9.50 30.38 -24.51
N LEU A 109 -10.51 30.14 -25.35
CA LEU A 109 -10.83 31.09 -26.40
C LEU A 109 -10.64 32.47 -25.78
N ARG A 110 -9.86 33.35 -26.43
CA ARG A 110 -9.93 34.77 -26.13
C ARG A 110 -11.35 35.23 -26.52
N VAL A 111 -12.35 34.76 -25.77
CA VAL A 111 -13.55 35.54 -25.53
C VAL A 111 -12.97 36.86 -25.08
N HIS A 112 -13.33 37.94 -25.78
CA HIS A 112 -13.09 39.27 -25.26
C HIS A 112 -13.60 39.27 -23.83
N GLU A 113 -12.67 39.15 -22.88
CA GLU A 113 -12.94 39.33 -21.48
C GLU A 113 -13.35 40.79 -21.41
N VAL A 114 -14.65 41.04 -21.48
CA VAL A 114 -15.20 42.21 -20.82
C VAL A 114 -14.66 42.04 -19.40
N LYS A 115 -13.68 42.87 -19.02
CA LYS A 115 -13.15 42.95 -17.65
C LYS A 115 -14.30 43.38 -16.74
N ALA A 116 -15.27 42.50 -16.52
CA ALA A 116 -16.12 42.55 -15.39
C ALA A 116 -15.18 42.31 -14.20
N ASN A 117 -15.20 43.20 -13.22
CA ASN A 117 -14.38 43.14 -12.02
C ASN A 117 -14.74 41.94 -11.09
N VAL A 118 -15.36 40.90 -11.66
CA VAL A 118 -16.10 39.83 -10.99
C VAL A 118 -15.73 38.49 -11.64
N ASN A 119 -15.05 37.62 -10.89
CA ASN A 119 -14.75 36.26 -11.32
C ASN A 119 -16.01 35.38 -11.15
N TRP A 120 -16.72 35.12 -12.24
CA TRP A 120 -17.92 34.27 -12.27
C TRP A 120 -17.68 32.83 -11.81
N GLY A 121 -16.48 32.29 -12.07
CA GLY A 121 -16.09 30.95 -11.60
C GLY A 121 -16.05 30.88 -10.07
N LEU A 122 -15.56 31.93 -9.41
CA LEU A 122 -15.58 32.04 -7.94
C LEU A 122 -17.00 32.21 -7.38
N ILE A 123 -17.90 32.91 -8.10
CA ILE A 123 -19.31 33.01 -7.70
C ILE A 123 -19.96 31.63 -7.74
N LEU A 124 -19.79 30.90 -8.85
CA LEU A 124 -20.32 29.55 -8.98
C LEU A 124 -19.75 28.62 -7.90
N LEU A 125 -18.43 28.67 -7.65
CA LEU A 125 -17.80 27.92 -6.57
C LEU A 125 -18.43 28.22 -5.20
N ARG A 126 -18.69 29.50 -4.89
CA ARG A 126 -19.34 29.87 -3.62
C ARG A 126 -20.74 29.25 -3.50
N GLN A 127 -21.50 29.19 -4.59
CA GLN A 127 -22.81 28.52 -4.59
C GLN A 127 -22.68 27.00 -4.42
N ILE A 128 -21.71 26.37 -5.09
CA ILE A 128 -21.42 24.93 -4.90
C ILE A 128 -21.05 24.66 -3.44
N ILE A 129 -20.18 25.46 -2.84
CA ILE A 129 -19.77 25.31 -1.43
C ILE A 129 -20.95 25.53 -0.49
N LYS A 130 -21.83 26.51 -0.78
CA LYS A 130 -23.03 26.78 0.02
C LYS A 130 -23.99 25.59 0.02
N HIS A 131 -24.26 24.99 -1.14
CA HIS A 131 -25.17 23.84 -1.30
C HIS A 131 -24.46 22.48 -1.14
N LYS A 132 -23.17 22.48 -0.80
CA LYS A 132 -22.37 21.27 -0.57
C LYS A 132 -22.98 20.32 0.47
N PRO A 133 -23.53 20.78 1.62
CA PRO A 133 -24.20 19.88 2.57
C PRO A 133 -25.47 19.24 2.01
N GLU A 134 -26.17 19.94 1.12
CA GLU A 134 -27.43 19.47 0.50
C GLU A 134 -27.17 18.51 -0.66
N ASN A 135 -26.08 18.67 -1.40
CA ASN A 135 -25.75 17.82 -2.54
C ASN A 135 -24.88 16.60 -2.19
N ASN A 136 -24.29 16.58 -0.99
CA ASN A 136 -23.49 15.44 -0.55
C ASN A 136 -24.40 14.27 -0.12
N TYR A 137 -24.28 13.12 -0.78
CA TYR A 137 -25.03 11.90 -0.46
C TYR A 137 -24.77 11.37 0.97
N ASN A 138 -23.70 11.84 1.65
CA ASN A 138 -23.47 11.57 3.07
C ASN A 138 -24.56 12.17 3.99
N LYS A 139 -25.44 13.06 3.49
CA LYS A 139 -26.59 13.59 4.25
C LYS A 139 -27.69 12.54 4.50
N LEU A 140 -27.72 11.47 3.70
CA LEU A 140 -28.76 10.45 3.76
C LEU A 140 -28.62 9.64 5.06
N ASN A 141 -29.75 9.32 5.69
CA ASN A 141 -29.74 8.62 6.98
C ASN A 141 -29.27 7.18 6.83
N SER A 142 -29.75 6.49 5.79
CA SER A 142 -29.29 5.18 5.38
C SER A 142 -29.35 5.04 3.86
N TYR A 143 -28.48 4.22 3.31
CA TYR A 143 -28.58 3.81 1.92
C TYR A 143 -27.98 2.41 1.72
N LYS A 144 -28.51 1.72 0.72
CA LYS A 144 -28.02 0.44 0.20
C LYS A 144 -27.78 0.59 -1.30
N TYR A 145 -26.71 0.01 -1.81
CA TYR A 145 -26.52 -0.13 -3.25
C TYR A 145 -25.76 -1.41 -3.57
N GLU A 146 -25.89 -1.89 -4.79
CA GLU A 146 -24.99 -2.88 -5.35
C GLU A 146 -23.79 -2.16 -6.00
N VAL A 147 -22.59 -2.69 -5.79
CA VAL A 147 -21.38 -2.14 -6.38
C VAL A 147 -20.58 -3.23 -7.07
N TYR A 148 -20.27 -2.94 -8.34
CA TYR A 148 -19.39 -3.74 -9.17
C TYR A 148 -18.07 -2.99 -9.33
N ASN A 149 -16.96 -3.60 -8.88
CA ASN A 149 -15.61 -3.08 -9.09
C ASN A 149 -14.88 -3.96 -10.09
N LYS A 150 -14.34 -3.34 -11.14
CA LYS A 150 -13.36 -3.94 -12.05
C LYS A 150 -12.02 -3.24 -11.87
N LEU A 151 -10.97 -4.01 -11.57
CA LEU A 151 -9.59 -3.53 -11.49
C LEU A 151 -8.75 -4.29 -12.50
N GLU A 152 -8.09 -3.54 -13.36
CA GLU A 152 -7.17 -3.99 -14.39
C GLU A 152 -5.78 -3.44 -14.08
N LEU A 153 -4.77 -4.25 -14.36
CA LEU A 153 -3.39 -3.85 -14.35
C LEU A 153 -2.70 -4.37 -15.60
N ASP A 154 -2.15 -3.44 -16.38
CA ASP A 154 -1.46 -3.75 -17.61
C ASP A 154 -0.02 -3.26 -17.56
N MET A 155 0.88 -4.00 -18.19
CA MET A 155 2.29 -3.65 -18.35
C MET A 155 2.54 -3.00 -19.71
N LYS A 156 3.16 -1.82 -19.71
CA LYS A 156 3.48 -1.02 -20.90
C LYS A 156 4.91 -1.28 -21.39
N ASN A 157 5.22 -0.77 -22.59
CA ASN A 157 6.58 -0.68 -23.15
C ASN A 157 7.31 -2.03 -23.29
N LEU A 158 6.56 -3.07 -23.64
CA LEU A 158 7.07 -4.43 -23.84
C LEU A 158 7.81 -4.57 -25.18
N ASN A 159 9.10 -4.91 -25.13
CA ASN A 159 9.87 -5.20 -26.34
C ASN A 159 9.67 -6.67 -26.75
N LYS A 160 8.73 -6.92 -27.67
CA LYS A 160 8.37 -8.27 -28.17
C LYS A 160 9.59 -9.05 -28.68
N GLU A 161 10.47 -8.41 -29.44
CA GLU A 161 11.65 -9.08 -30.01
C GLU A 161 12.66 -9.54 -28.95
N LYS A 162 12.94 -8.69 -27.96
CA LYS A 162 13.88 -9.04 -26.88
C LYS A 162 13.33 -10.13 -25.99
N LEU A 163 12.03 -10.09 -25.71
CA LEU A 163 11.37 -11.11 -24.87
C LEU A 163 11.23 -12.44 -25.59
N GLY A 164 10.95 -12.43 -26.90
CA GLY A 164 10.91 -13.64 -27.73
C GLY A 164 12.27 -14.28 -27.97
N LYS A 165 13.36 -13.49 -28.00
CA LYS A 165 14.74 -13.98 -28.25
C LYS A 165 15.49 -14.41 -26.98
N ASN A 166 15.12 -13.89 -25.80
CA ASN A 166 15.82 -14.19 -24.56
C ASN A 166 15.47 -15.59 -24.02
N ARG A 167 16.48 -16.41 -23.72
CA ARG A 167 16.35 -17.80 -23.26
C ARG A 167 15.43 -17.97 -22.04
N PHE A 168 15.39 -16.97 -21.15
CA PHE A 168 14.58 -17.01 -19.94
C PHE A 168 13.11 -16.60 -20.14
N THR A 169 12.80 -15.83 -21.20
CA THR A 169 11.45 -15.30 -21.47
C THR A 169 10.79 -15.91 -22.71
N LYS A 170 11.56 -16.56 -23.58
CA LYS A 170 11.08 -17.26 -24.79
C LYS A 170 9.93 -18.25 -24.52
N PRO A 171 9.94 -19.06 -23.44
CA PRO A 171 8.82 -19.96 -23.14
C PRO A 171 7.50 -19.23 -22.82
N PHE A 172 7.56 -17.94 -22.49
CA PHE A 172 6.41 -17.09 -22.19
C PHE A 172 5.97 -16.24 -23.39
N ALA A 173 6.50 -16.52 -24.59
CA ALA A 173 6.22 -15.71 -25.78
C ALA A 173 4.73 -15.71 -26.18
N PHE A 174 3.95 -16.75 -25.84
CA PHE A 174 2.50 -16.81 -26.10
C PHE A 174 1.72 -15.67 -25.42
N ILE A 175 2.25 -15.13 -24.31
CA ILE A 175 1.69 -13.97 -23.61
C ILE A 175 1.73 -12.73 -24.53
N LEU A 176 2.75 -12.64 -25.39
CA LEU A 176 2.96 -11.51 -26.30
C LEU A 176 1.93 -11.49 -27.46
N GLU A 177 1.19 -12.59 -27.67
CA GLU A 177 0.08 -12.68 -28.62
C GLU A 177 -1.16 -11.93 -28.10
N ASN A 178 -1.31 -11.81 -26.77
CA ASN A 178 -2.38 -11.03 -26.12
C ASN A 178 -2.02 -9.56 -25.90
N ILE A 179 -0.92 -9.08 -26.50
CA ILE A 179 -0.57 -7.66 -26.45
C ILE A 179 -1.53 -6.91 -27.36
N ASP A 180 -2.37 -6.08 -26.74
CA ASP A 180 -3.18 -5.14 -27.49
C ASP A 180 -2.29 -4.00 -28.01
N SER A 181 -2.36 -3.79 -29.31
CA SER A 181 -1.67 -2.70 -30.04
C SER A 181 -2.66 -1.77 -30.75
N THR A 182 -3.96 -2.00 -30.57
CA THR A 182 -5.05 -1.33 -31.27
C THR A 182 -5.74 -0.26 -30.43
N SER A 183 -5.80 -0.42 -29.11
CA SER A 183 -6.58 0.47 -28.22
C SER A 183 -5.81 1.64 -27.59
N GLU A 184 -4.47 1.58 -27.48
CA GLU A 184 -3.62 2.66 -26.98
C GLU A 184 -2.40 2.91 -27.90
N ASP A 185 -1.77 4.06 -27.73
CA ASP A 185 -0.61 4.53 -28.51
C ASP A 185 0.66 3.67 -28.28
N LYS A 186 0.70 2.92 -27.17
CA LYS A 186 1.76 1.96 -26.86
C LYS A 186 1.19 0.58 -26.54
N PRO A 187 1.77 -0.49 -27.10
CA PRO A 187 1.32 -1.84 -26.82
C PRO A 187 1.43 -2.14 -25.33
N PHE A 188 0.35 -2.66 -24.75
CA PHE A 188 0.30 -3.09 -23.36
C PHE A 188 -0.10 -4.56 -23.25
N LEU A 189 0.36 -5.19 -22.17
CA LEU A 189 -0.01 -6.54 -21.82
C LEU A 189 -0.82 -6.50 -20.53
N PRO A 190 -2.09 -6.88 -20.57
CA PRO A 190 -2.85 -7.06 -19.35
C PRO A 190 -2.27 -8.20 -18.53
N ILE A 191 -1.89 -7.94 -17.29
CA ILE A 191 -1.26 -8.94 -16.41
C ILE A 191 -2.17 -9.39 -15.28
N PHE A 192 -3.18 -8.57 -14.92
CA PHE A 192 -4.05 -8.84 -13.81
C PHE A 192 -5.41 -8.17 -13.99
N LEU A 193 -6.47 -8.92 -13.72
CA LEU A 193 -7.86 -8.48 -13.75
C LEU A 193 -8.60 -9.04 -12.53
N THR A 194 -9.35 -8.18 -11.86
CA THR A 194 -10.23 -8.57 -10.76
C THR A 194 -11.59 -7.95 -10.93
N GLU A 195 -12.62 -8.76 -10.69
CA GLU A 195 -14.01 -8.34 -10.66
C GLU A 195 -14.59 -8.68 -9.29
N THR A 196 -15.29 -7.73 -8.68
CA THR A 196 -16.02 -7.96 -7.43
C THR A 196 -17.41 -7.37 -7.53
N LEU A 197 -18.41 -8.11 -7.06
CA LEU A 197 -19.80 -7.68 -6.94
C LEU A 197 -20.21 -7.79 -5.47
N SER A 198 -20.70 -6.69 -4.91
CA SER A 198 -21.03 -6.62 -3.48
C SER A 198 -22.24 -5.75 -3.21
N ASP A 199 -22.94 -6.05 -2.12
CA ASP A 199 -23.96 -5.17 -1.57
C ASP A 199 -23.33 -4.31 -0.48
N TYR A 200 -23.44 -3.00 -0.62
CA TYR A 200 -22.98 -2.02 0.36
C TYR A 200 -24.14 -1.43 1.13
N TYR A 201 -23.95 -1.25 2.43
CA TYR A 201 -24.93 -0.74 3.37
C TYR A 201 -24.30 0.36 4.22
N PHE A 202 -25.03 1.46 4.39
CA PHE A 202 -24.64 2.57 5.24
C PHE A 202 -25.79 3.00 6.14
N GLN A 203 -25.43 3.35 7.37
CA GLN A 203 -26.29 4.03 8.32
C GLN A 203 -25.47 5.14 8.99
N SER A 204 -26.06 6.34 9.10
CA SER A 204 -25.41 7.53 9.65
C SER A 204 -25.38 7.55 11.19
N ASN A 205 -26.44 7.08 11.86
CA ASN A 205 -26.58 7.17 13.31
C ASN A 205 -27.08 5.84 13.96
N PRO A 206 -26.26 5.14 14.77
CA PRO A 206 -24.81 5.31 14.86
C PRO A 206 -24.14 4.99 13.52
N ARG A 207 -22.99 5.62 13.24
CA ARG A 207 -22.30 5.44 11.95
C ARG A 207 -21.84 4.00 11.77
N LYS A 208 -22.46 3.29 10.84
CA LYS A 208 -22.18 1.88 10.53
C LYS A 208 -22.10 1.70 9.02
N THR A 209 -21.15 0.86 8.61
CA THR A 209 -20.99 0.46 7.21
C THR A 209 -20.80 -1.03 7.14
N LYS A 210 -21.41 -1.65 6.13
CA LYS A 210 -21.26 -3.07 5.88
C LYS A 210 -21.17 -3.33 4.38
N GLU A 211 -20.32 -4.26 4.01
CA GLU A 211 -20.18 -4.75 2.65
C GLU A 211 -20.33 -6.28 2.67
N VAL A 212 -21.18 -6.80 1.80
CA VAL A 212 -21.35 -8.24 1.60
C VAL A 212 -20.90 -8.55 0.17
N ILE A 213 -19.72 -9.16 0.04
CA ILE A 213 -19.15 -9.55 -1.24
C ILE A 213 -19.84 -10.83 -1.72
N LYS A 214 -20.67 -10.70 -2.76
CA LYS A 214 -21.50 -11.77 -3.34
C LYS A 214 -20.75 -12.63 -4.34
N ALA A 215 -19.82 -12.00 -5.07
CA ALA A 215 -18.97 -12.63 -6.06
C ALA A 215 -17.62 -11.90 -6.13
N ALA A 216 -16.54 -12.66 -6.29
CA ALA A 216 -15.21 -12.15 -6.48
C ALA A 216 -14.44 -13.09 -7.42
N ARG A 217 -13.89 -12.52 -8.49
CA ARG A 217 -13.04 -13.22 -9.45
C ARG A 217 -11.73 -12.47 -9.53
N THR A 218 -10.62 -13.16 -9.31
CA THR A 218 -9.28 -12.56 -9.32
C THR A 218 -8.38 -13.43 -10.17
N SER A 219 -7.69 -12.83 -11.14
CA SER A 219 -6.72 -13.56 -11.94
C SER A 219 -5.46 -13.84 -11.11
N GLY A 220 -5.19 -15.11 -10.83
CA GLY A 220 -3.91 -15.57 -10.32
C GLY A 220 -3.58 -15.38 -8.83
N ILE A 221 -4.32 -14.54 -8.10
CA ILE A 221 -4.18 -14.37 -6.64
C ILE A 221 -5.48 -14.82 -5.97
N ASP A 222 -5.43 -15.92 -5.22
CA ASP A 222 -6.57 -16.41 -4.43
C ASP A 222 -6.33 -16.20 -2.93
N ASN A 223 -6.63 -15.00 -2.44
CA ASN A 223 -6.52 -14.65 -1.02
C ASN A 223 -7.71 -13.78 -0.58
N GLU A 224 -8.45 -14.25 0.43
CA GLU A 224 -9.65 -13.59 0.94
C GLU A 224 -9.38 -12.17 1.47
N SER A 225 -8.25 -11.93 2.14
CA SER A 225 -7.89 -10.58 2.60
C SER A 225 -7.67 -9.64 1.44
N VAL A 226 -6.99 -10.10 0.38
CA VAL A 226 -6.82 -9.31 -0.85
C VAL A 226 -8.18 -8.99 -1.46
N THR A 227 -9.09 -9.97 -1.52
CA THR A 227 -10.48 -9.73 -1.98
C THR A 227 -11.21 -8.69 -1.11
N LYS A 228 -11.09 -8.74 0.23
CA LYS A 228 -11.68 -7.73 1.13
C LYS A 228 -11.12 -6.33 0.86
N PHE A 229 -9.83 -6.20 0.52
CA PHE A 229 -9.22 -4.91 0.16
C PHE A 229 -9.64 -4.38 -1.22
N LEU A 230 -10.01 -5.28 -2.13
CA LEU A 230 -10.49 -4.93 -3.48
C LEU A 230 -11.98 -4.56 -3.52
N GLY A 231 -12.73 -4.80 -2.44
CA GLY A 231 -14.14 -4.42 -2.28
C GLY A 231 -14.41 -2.91 -2.20
N GLY A 232 -15.68 -2.53 -2.24
CA GLY A 232 -16.16 -1.15 -2.29
C GLY A 232 -15.98 -0.34 -1.00
N MET A 233 -15.96 -0.97 0.18
CA MET A 233 -15.94 -0.28 1.47
C MET A 233 -14.66 0.52 1.72
N TYR A 234 -13.53 0.11 1.14
CA TYR A 234 -12.26 0.82 1.29
C TYR A 234 -12.02 1.89 0.23
N GLN A 235 -12.98 2.11 -0.67
CA GLN A 235 -12.76 2.81 -1.93
C GLN A 235 -13.84 3.86 -2.23
N ASN A 236 -14.48 4.43 -1.20
CA ASN A 236 -15.46 5.50 -1.39
C ASN A 236 -14.77 6.86 -1.36
N ILE A 237 -14.38 7.35 -2.53
CA ILE A 237 -13.84 8.70 -2.72
C ILE A 237 -15.02 9.66 -2.93
N ASN A 238 -15.13 10.69 -2.10
CA ASN A 238 -16.19 11.69 -2.23
C ASN A 238 -15.60 13.06 -2.59
N ILE A 239 -15.95 13.58 -3.78
CA ILE A 239 -15.57 14.94 -4.21
C ILE A 239 -16.02 16.03 -3.24
N TYR A 240 -17.14 15.80 -2.55
CA TYR A 240 -17.69 16.70 -1.53
C TYR A 240 -16.95 16.63 -0.20
N ASP A 241 -15.91 15.82 -0.05
CA ASP A 241 -15.00 15.98 1.09
C ASP A 241 -14.04 17.16 0.83
N ASN A 242 -13.46 17.73 1.88
CA ASN A 242 -12.45 18.79 1.73
C ASN A 242 -11.13 18.23 1.22
N PHE A 243 -10.79 17.00 1.60
CA PHE A 243 -9.57 16.32 1.21
C PHE A 243 -9.91 14.95 0.63
N ILE A 244 -9.31 14.65 -0.51
CA ILE A 244 -9.48 13.43 -1.28
C ILE A 244 -8.22 12.58 -1.06
N PRO A 245 -8.35 11.36 -0.50
CA PRO A 245 -7.21 10.47 -0.35
C PRO A 245 -6.76 9.94 -1.72
N VAL A 246 -5.47 10.10 -2.03
CA VAL A 246 -4.83 9.55 -3.22
C VAL A 246 -3.54 8.86 -2.77
N PHE A 247 -3.54 7.51 -2.78
CA PHE A 247 -2.48 6.68 -2.20
C PHE A 247 -2.17 7.07 -0.73
N ASP A 248 -0.90 7.38 -0.41
CA ASP A 248 -0.45 7.79 0.93
C ASP A 248 -0.85 9.24 1.29
N LYS A 249 -1.35 10.03 0.34
CA LYS A 249 -1.53 11.48 0.46
C LYS A 249 -2.98 11.93 0.49
N GLN A 250 -3.18 13.15 0.98
CA GLN A 250 -4.45 13.84 1.02
C GLN A 250 -4.36 15.05 0.08
N PHE A 251 -5.18 15.06 -0.95
CA PHE A 251 -5.26 16.12 -1.95
C PHE A 251 -6.41 17.05 -1.65
N VAL A 252 -6.22 18.35 -1.85
CA VAL A 252 -7.29 19.34 -1.63
C VAL A 252 -8.37 19.15 -2.68
N SER A 253 -9.63 18.96 -2.28
CA SER A 253 -10.76 18.91 -3.24
C SER A 253 -10.91 20.25 -3.98
N PRO A 254 -11.24 20.27 -5.29
CA PRO A 254 -11.57 21.49 -6.01
C PRO A 254 -12.83 22.19 -5.47
N ILE A 255 -13.64 21.54 -4.63
CA ILE A 255 -14.78 22.14 -3.94
C ILE A 255 -14.54 22.21 -2.41
N HIS A 256 -13.27 22.32 -2.00
CA HIS A 256 -12.89 22.64 -0.63
C HIS A 256 -13.53 23.97 -0.19
N HIS A 257 -13.89 24.12 1.10
CA HIS A 257 -14.51 25.36 1.62
C HIS A 257 -13.68 26.62 1.32
N ASN A 258 -12.35 26.49 1.42
CA ASN A 258 -11.37 27.51 1.01
C ASN A 258 -10.73 27.20 -0.36
N GLY A 259 -11.47 26.63 -1.31
CA GLY A 259 -10.94 26.21 -2.62
C GLY A 259 -10.27 27.34 -3.40
N SER A 260 -10.77 28.58 -3.25
CA SER A 260 -10.18 29.78 -3.86
C SER A 260 -8.75 30.09 -3.41
N PHE A 261 -8.27 29.53 -2.29
CA PHE A 261 -6.87 29.67 -1.86
C PHE A 261 -5.92 28.78 -2.66
N TYR A 262 -6.42 27.65 -3.14
CA TYR A 262 -5.63 26.60 -3.79
C TYR A 262 -5.77 26.60 -5.31
N TYR A 263 -6.92 27.04 -5.82
CA TYR A 263 -7.27 26.93 -7.24
C TYR A 263 -7.67 28.27 -7.86
N ASP A 264 -7.35 28.41 -9.14
CA ASP A 264 -7.96 29.37 -10.06
C ASP A 264 -9.11 28.70 -10.80
N TYR A 265 -10.25 29.38 -10.89
CA TYR A 265 -11.48 28.87 -11.49
C TYR A 265 -11.91 29.74 -12.67
N SER A 266 -12.34 29.09 -13.74
CA SER A 266 -12.87 29.75 -14.95
C SER A 266 -14.06 28.97 -15.50
N ILE A 267 -15.13 29.68 -15.86
CA ILE A 267 -16.26 29.07 -16.57
C ILE A 267 -15.81 28.80 -18.02
N ALA A 268 -15.90 27.56 -18.45
CA ALA A 268 -15.49 27.14 -19.78
C ALA A 268 -16.66 27.16 -20.77
N ASP A 269 -17.80 26.59 -20.35
CA ASP A 269 -18.96 26.41 -21.23
C ASP A 269 -20.25 26.20 -20.42
N THR A 270 -21.39 26.19 -21.10
CA THR A 270 -22.71 25.82 -20.57
C THR A 270 -23.43 24.93 -21.57
N GLN A 271 -23.88 23.75 -21.15
CA GLN A 271 -24.54 22.77 -22.02
C GLN A 271 -25.88 22.31 -21.44
N TYR A 272 -26.80 21.91 -22.31
CA TYR A 272 -28.01 21.19 -21.92
C TYR A 272 -27.80 19.67 -22.08
N ILE A 273 -28.02 18.91 -21.01
CA ILE A 273 -27.98 17.44 -21.00
C ILE A 273 -29.34 16.97 -20.51
N SER A 274 -30.06 16.18 -21.32
CA SER A 274 -31.40 15.68 -20.99
C SER A 274 -32.41 16.78 -20.57
N GLY A 275 -32.32 17.96 -21.20
CA GLY A 275 -33.19 19.12 -20.91
C GLY A 275 -32.80 19.93 -19.67
N GLN A 276 -31.80 19.50 -18.90
CA GLN A 276 -31.26 20.24 -17.75
C GLN A 276 -29.99 21.00 -18.14
N ARG A 277 -29.78 22.19 -17.56
CA ARG A 277 -28.64 23.03 -17.86
C ARG A 277 -27.48 22.76 -16.89
N PHE A 278 -26.30 22.55 -17.45
CA PHE A 278 -25.06 22.31 -16.72
C PHE A 278 -24.00 23.33 -17.11
N ILE A 279 -23.28 23.82 -16.12
CA ILE A 279 -22.19 24.78 -16.28
C ILE A 279 -20.87 24.04 -16.09
N LYS A 280 -19.97 24.16 -17.07
CA LYS A 280 -18.63 23.58 -17.01
C LYS A 280 -17.66 24.57 -16.36
N LEU A 281 -17.13 24.19 -15.21
CA LEU A 281 -16.16 24.95 -14.43
C LEU A 281 -14.80 24.27 -14.47
N ASN A 282 -13.81 24.91 -15.08
CA ASN A 282 -12.42 24.44 -15.04
C ASN A 282 -11.73 24.96 -13.77
N PHE A 283 -10.82 24.16 -13.22
CA PHE A 283 -9.98 24.54 -12.08
C PHE A 283 -8.53 24.14 -12.30
N THR A 284 -7.61 25.02 -11.90
CA THR A 284 -6.15 24.78 -11.99
C THR A 284 -5.47 25.20 -10.69
N PRO A 285 -4.40 24.51 -10.24
CA PRO A 285 -3.68 24.88 -9.03
C PRO A 285 -2.99 26.24 -9.16
N LYS A 286 -3.16 27.09 -8.14
CA LYS A 286 -2.43 28.36 -8.02
C LYS A 286 -0.92 28.17 -7.86
N ARG A 287 -0.53 27.05 -7.24
CA ARG A 287 0.84 26.76 -6.82
C ARG A 287 1.26 25.37 -7.29
N LYS A 288 2.43 25.30 -7.95
CA LYS A 288 2.98 24.04 -8.46
C LYS A 288 3.55 23.18 -7.33
N GLY A 289 3.18 21.90 -7.29
CA GLY A 289 3.74 20.91 -6.37
C GLY A 289 3.01 20.78 -5.03
N GLU A 290 1.91 21.51 -4.84
CA GLU A 290 0.93 21.22 -3.79
C GLU A 290 0.15 19.94 -4.13
N ASN A 291 -0.42 19.28 -3.12
CA ASN A 291 -1.30 18.12 -3.33
C ASN A 291 -2.68 18.63 -3.78
N THR A 292 -2.77 19.09 -5.01
CA THR A 292 -3.96 19.68 -5.64
C THR A 292 -4.25 19.00 -6.97
N PHE A 293 -5.45 19.18 -7.51
CA PHE A 293 -5.86 18.59 -8.80
C PHE A 293 -5.90 19.60 -9.95
N ILE A 294 -5.92 19.12 -11.18
CA ILE A 294 -6.27 19.91 -12.37
C ILE A 294 -7.47 19.24 -13.03
N GLY A 295 -8.44 20.01 -13.53
CA GLY A 295 -9.52 19.42 -14.31
C GLY A 295 -10.77 20.28 -14.37
N ASP A 296 -11.93 19.62 -14.39
CA ASP A 296 -13.22 20.28 -14.57
C ASP A 296 -14.36 19.65 -13.75
N LEU A 297 -15.37 20.48 -13.52
CA LEU A 297 -16.63 20.17 -12.85
C LEU A 297 -17.78 20.54 -13.79
N TRP A 298 -18.71 19.62 -13.98
CA TRP A 298 -20.01 19.88 -14.57
C TRP A 298 -21.02 20.03 -13.46
N VAL A 299 -21.63 21.20 -13.39
CA VAL A 299 -22.44 21.61 -12.24
C VAL A 299 -23.84 21.91 -12.72
N HIS A 300 -24.83 21.27 -12.10
CA HIS A 300 -26.24 21.53 -12.38
C HIS A 300 -26.59 22.97 -11.99
N ASP A 301 -27.22 23.73 -12.89
CA ASP A 301 -27.42 25.17 -12.69
C ASP A 301 -28.34 25.53 -11.52
N THR A 302 -29.34 24.68 -11.26
CA THR A 302 -30.43 24.97 -10.32
C THR A 302 -30.06 24.51 -8.90
N THR A 303 -29.49 23.30 -8.78
CA THR A 303 -29.14 22.71 -7.47
C THR A 303 -27.68 22.91 -7.10
N TYR A 304 -26.82 23.36 -8.02
CA TYR A 304 -25.36 23.43 -7.85
C TYR A 304 -24.70 22.08 -7.52
N ALA A 305 -25.37 20.97 -7.85
CA ALA A 305 -24.83 19.63 -7.67
C ALA A 305 -23.80 19.31 -8.75
N VAL A 306 -22.76 18.59 -8.38
CA VAL A 306 -21.78 18.07 -9.34
C VAL A 306 -22.41 16.90 -10.09
N TYR A 307 -22.55 17.04 -11.40
CA TYR A 307 -22.99 15.99 -12.33
C TYR A 307 -21.83 15.09 -12.74
N LYS A 308 -20.69 15.72 -13.10
CA LYS A 308 -19.48 15.02 -13.53
C LYS A 308 -18.26 15.80 -13.06
N THR A 309 -17.23 15.10 -12.61
CA THR A 309 -15.93 15.71 -12.30
C THR A 309 -14.82 14.90 -12.93
N THR A 310 -13.83 15.61 -13.46
CA THR A 310 -12.58 15.02 -13.94
C THR A 310 -11.44 15.63 -13.15
N LEU A 311 -10.69 14.80 -12.44
CA LEU A 311 -9.55 15.19 -11.61
C LEU A 311 -8.28 14.59 -12.18
N SER A 312 -7.24 15.40 -12.33
CA SER A 312 -5.89 15.01 -12.69
C SER A 312 -4.93 15.36 -11.57
N VAL A 313 -3.98 14.49 -11.28
CA VAL A 313 -2.84 14.90 -10.45
C VAL A 313 -1.79 15.57 -11.35
N PRO A 314 -1.39 16.83 -11.05
CA PRO A 314 -0.30 17.49 -11.76
C PRO A 314 0.97 16.64 -11.75
N LYS A 315 1.72 16.65 -12.85
CA LYS A 315 3.01 15.92 -12.97
C LYS A 315 4.02 16.30 -11.87
N ASP A 316 3.93 17.54 -11.37
CA ASP A 316 4.79 18.08 -10.31
C ASP A 316 4.44 17.58 -8.90
N ALA A 317 3.35 16.82 -8.73
CA ALA A 317 2.99 16.26 -7.43
C ALA A 317 4.04 15.22 -6.98
N ASN A 318 4.41 15.27 -5.70
CA ASN A 318 5.38 14.34 -5.12
C ASN A 318 4.75 12.99 -4.76
N ILE A 319 4.14 12.30 -5.73
CA ILE A 319 3.75 10.90 -5.56
C ILE A 319 4.90 10.02 -6.05
N ASN A 320 5.20 8.97 -5.29
CA ASN A 320 6.23 8.01 -5.63
C ASN A 320 5.69 7.04 -6.67
N PHE A 321 6.58 6.56 -7.55
CA PHE A 321 6.26 5.52 -8.52
C PHE A 321 5.11 5.83 -9.50
N VAL A 322 4.49 7.00 -9.46
CA VAL A 322 3.33 7.36 -10.30
C VAL A 322 3.69 8.47 -11.28
N HIS A 323 3.36 8.25 -12.56
CA HIS A 323 3.50 9.20 -13.66
C HIS A 323 2.26 10.08 -13.83
N ARG A 324 1.08 9.47 -13.79
CA ARG A 324 -0.20 10.15 -14.01
C ARG A 324 -1.28 9.51 -13.15
N ILE A 325 -2.14 10.34 -12.58
CA ILE A 325 -3.39 9.88 -11.96
C ILE A 325 -4.52 10.66 -12.60
N SER A 326 -5.56 9.95 -13.03
CA SER A 326 -6.81 10.52 -13.51
C SER A 326 -7.96 9.86 -12.77
N MET A 327 -8.92 10.67 -12.36
CA MET A 327 -10.13 10.21 -11.71
C MET A 327 -11.32 10.90 -12.37
N VAL A 328 -12.33 10.13 -12.75
CA VAL A 328 -13.61 10.63 -13.26
C VAL A 328 -14.70 10.12 -12.34
N GLN A 329 -15.58 10.99 -11.88
CA GLN A 329 -16.78 10.61 -11.15
C GLN A 329 -18.01 11.18 -11.85
N GLU A 330 -19.03 10.34 -11.99
CA GLU A 330 -20.32 10.68 -12.58
C GLU A 330 -21.42 10.45 -11.55
N PHE A 331 -22.29 11.44 -11.40
CA PHE A 331 -23.41 11.42 -10.49
C PHE A 331 -24.70 11.40 -11.30
N ARG A 332 -25.72 10.75 -10.75
CA ARG A 332 -27.08 10.76 -11.30
C ARG A 332 -28.06 11.19 -10.23
N GLN A 333 -29.15 11.79 -10.69
CA GLN A 333 -30.27 12.13 -9.84
C GLN A 333 -31.09 10.86 -9.55
N LEU A 334 -31.34 10.59 -8.28
CA LEU A 334 -32.23 9.53 -7.80
C LEU A 334 -33.70 9.96 -7.89
N PRO A 335 -34.67 9.02 -7.78
CA PRO A 335 -36.09 9.35 -7.81
C PRO A 335 -36.54 10.38 -6.76
N ASP A 336 -35.84 10.45 -5.62
CA ASP A 336 -36.06 11.44 -4.55
C ASP A 336 -35.38 12.80 -4.81
N SER A 337 -34.91 13.03 -6.04
CA SER A 337 -34.16 14.21 -6.48
C SER A 337 -32.76 14.40 -5.88
N SER A 338 -32.29 13.47 -5.04
CA SER A 338 -30.92 13.53 -4.51
C SER A 338 -29.89 13.09 -5.54
N TRP A 339 -28.66 13.61 -5.45
CA TRP A 339 -27.56 13.23 -6.34
C TRP A 339 -26.72 12.14 -5.70
N PHE A 340 -26.51 11.04 -6.43
CA PHE A 340 -25.74 9.89 -5.96
C PHE A 340 -24.66 9.49 -6.97
N LEU A 341 -23.55 8.97 -6.47
CA LEU A 341 -22.44 8.50 -7.30
C LEU A 341 -22.91 7.29 -8.13
N PHE A 342 -22.83 7.39 -9.45
CA PHE A 342 -23.27 6.35 -10.38
C PHE A 342 -22.10 5.55 -10.93
N LYS A 343 -21.00 6.23 -11.28
CA LYS A 343 -19.80 5.61 -11.84
C LYS A 343 -18.56 6.35 -11.38
N ASP A 344 -17.52 5.61 -11.04
CA ASP A 344 -16.17 6.12 -10.91
C ASP A 344 -15.22 5.41 -11.87
N LYS A 345 -14.20 6.13 -12.33
CA LYS A 345 -13.10 5.58 -13.11
C LYS A 345 -11.81 6.19 -12.60
N PHE A 346 -10.89 5.35 -12.16
CA PHE A 346 -9.58 5.75 -11.68
C PHE A 346 -8.50 5.11 -12.55
N ILE A 347 -7.59 5.93 -13.06
CA ILE A 347 -6.49 5.50 -13.91
C ILE A 347 -5.20 5.97 -13.25
N ALA A 348 -4.29 5.05 -12.98
CA ALA A 348 -2.96 5.35 -12.48
C ALA A 348 -1.90 4.75 -13.41
N ASP A 349 -1.06 5.61 -13.97
CA ASP A 349 0.16 5.20 -14.67
C ASP A 349 1.30 5.21 -13.67
N PHE A 350 1.93 4.06 -13.45
CA PHE A 350 2.98 3.90 -12.46
C PHE A 350 4.13 3.05 -12.97
N TRP A 351 5.27 3.15 -12.32
CA TRP A 351 6.50 2.47 -12.70
C TRP A 351 7.14 1.79 -11.49
N ALA A 352 7.74 0.64 -11.73
CA ALA A 352 8.54 -0.08 -10.75
C ALA A 352 10.01 -0.09 -11.18
N PRO A 353 10.97 0.05 -10.24
CA PRO A 353 12.39 -0.05 -10.56
C PRO A 353 12.73 -1.42 -11.13
N SER A 354 13.48 -1.45 -12.24
CA SER A 354 14.01 -2.69 -12.81
C SER A 354 15.38 -3.04 -12.18
N PRO A 355 15.78 -4.32 -12.13
CA PRO A 355 17.14 -4.71 -11.74
C PRO A 355 18.25 -4.11 -12.63
N ARG A 356 17.89 -3.56 -13.80
CA ARG A 356 18.84 -2.85 -14.68
C ARG A 356 18.83 -1.35 -14.39
N PRO A 357 19.98 -0.74 -14.04
CA PRO A 357 20.11 0.70 -13.86
C PRO A 357 19.57 1.47 -15.07
N GLY A 358 18.73 2.48 -14.82
CA GLY A 358 18.16 3.34 -15.86
C GLY A 358 16.97 2.77 -16.64
N LYS A 359 16.44 1.60 -16.27
CA LYS A 359 15.19 1.05 -16.84
C LYS A 359 14.13 0.84 -15.77
N ASN A 360 12.88 1.07 -16.16
CA ASN A 360 11.71 0.86 -15.31
C ASN A 360 10.76 -0.15 -15.97
N PHE A 361 9.96 -0.81 -15.15
CA PHE A 361 8.77 -1.51 -15.61
C PHE A 361 7.60 -0.56 -15.49
N ASP A 362 6.97 -0.21 -16.60
CA ASP A 362 5.85 0.72 -16.62
C ASP A 362 4.54 -0.05 -16.62
N PHE A 363 3.56 0.44 -15.87
CA PHE A 363 2.28 -0.17 -15.65
C PHE A 363 1.16 0.87 -15.73
N ILE A 364 -0.03 0.41 -16.10
CA ILE A 364 -1.26 1.19 -15.99
C ILE A 364 -2.29 0.37 -15.23
N GLY A 365 -2.70 0.91 -14.09
CA GLY A 365 -3.86 0.44 -13.36
C GLY A 365 -5.09 1.17 -13.84
N ARG A 366 -6.15 0.45 -14.20
CA ARG A 366 -7.48 1.02 -14.44
C ARG A 366 -8.45 0.40 -13.48
N LYS A 367 -9.21 1.24 -12.82
CA LYS A 367 -10.29 0.83 -11.96
C LYS A 367 -11.57 1.48 -12.45
N THR A 368 -12.61 0.70 -12.59
CA THR A 368 -13.96 1.18 -12.89
C THR A 368 -14.89 0.63 -11.84
N THR A 369 -15.61 1.51 -11.15
CA THR A 369 -16.65 1.14 -10.20
C THR A 369 -18.00 1.65 -10.68
N THR A 370 -18.99 0.77 -10.69
CA THR A 370 -20.38 1.11 -11.04
C THR A 370 -21.27 0.85 -9.84
N TYR A 371 -22.19 1.79 -9.58
CA TYR A 371 -23.15 1.74 -8.49
C TYR A 371 -24.56 1.60 -9.05
N SER A 372 -25.26 0.54 -8.65
CA SER A 372 -26.61 0.17 -9.10
C SER A 372 -27.54 -0.07 -7.92
N ASP A 373 -28.85 -0.11 -8.20
CA ASP A 373 -29.89 -0.46 -7.23
C ASP A 373 -29.81 0.32 -5.91
N VAL A 374 -29.65 1.64 -6.04
CA VAL A 374 -29.55 2.54 -4.89
C VAL A 374 -30.92 2.68 -4.22
N ILE A 375 -31.00 2.24 -2.97
CA ILE A 375 -32.17 2.34 -2.11
C ILE A 375 -31.80 3.23 -0.92
N THR A 376 -32.56 4.30 -0.70
CA THR A 376 -32.28 5.30 0.33
C THR A 376 -33.35 5.28 1.42
N ASN A 377 -32.96 5.48 2.67
CA ASN A 377 -33.84 5.61 3.84
C ASN A 377 -34.81 4.42 4.05
N ASP A 378 -34.38 3.21 3.69
CA ASP A 378 -35.18 1.98 3.82
C ASP A 378 -34.69 1.08 4.96
N THR A 379 -35.61 0.29 5.55
CA THR A 379 -35.27 -0.64 6.65
C THR A 379 -34.35 -1.78 6.22
N SER A 380 -34.38 -2.18 4.95
CA SER A 380 -33.44 -3.15 4.38
C SER A 380 -31.99 -2.67 4.42
N ALA A 381 -31.76 -1.35 4.44
CA ALA A 381 -30.44 -0.76 4.59
C ALA A 381 -29.92 -0.85 6.04
N THR A 382 -30.81 -0.94 7.04
CA THR A 382 -30.46 -0.93 8.47
C THR A 382 -30.52 -2.30 9.14
N ASN A 383 -31.45 -3.18 8.73
CA ASN A 383 -31.67 -4.49 9.37
C ASN A 383 -30.43 -5.39 9.33
N ILE A 384 -29.61 -5.27 8.29
CA ILE A 384 -28.36 -6.04 8.14
C ILE A 384 -27.38 -5.81 9.29
N PHE A 385 -27.41 -4.66 9.97
CA PHE A 385 -26.49 -4.35 11.07
C PHE A 385 -26.79 -5.12 12.35
N GLY A 386 -28.02 -5.63 12.52
CA GLY A 386 -28.42 -6.50 13.63
C GLY A 386 -28.29 -7.99 13.32
N ASP A 387 -28.04 -8.37 12.06
CA ASP A 387 -27.99 -9.76 11.63
C ASP A 387 -26.72 -10.46 12.11
N ARG A 388 -26.90 -11.50 12.94
CA ARG A 388 -25.82 -12.34 13.47
C ARG A 388 -25.11 -13.15 12.39
N LYS A 389 -25.73 -13.36 11.22
CA LYS A 389 -25.13 -14.02 10.06
C LYS A 389 -23.97 -13.22 9.47
N TYR A 390 -24.00 -11.89 9.61
CA TYR A 390 -23.00 -10.98 9.04
C TYR A 390 -22.32 -10.16 10.14
N PRO A 391 -21.52 -10.77 11.03
CA PRO A 391 -20.97 -10.07 12.18
C PRO A 391 -19.83 -9.09 11.84
N GLU A 392 -19.21 -9.23 10.67
CA GLU A 392 -18.13 -8.35 10.19
C GLU A 392 -18.68 -7.16 9.39
N ASN A 393 -17.87 -6.10 9.32
CA ASN A 393 -18.14 -4.98 8.43
C ASN A 393 -17.90 -5.34 6.95
N ILE A 394 -17.04 -6.31 6.64
CA ILE A 394 -16.85 -6.83 5.29
C ILE A 394 -16.99 -8.34 5.36
N VAL A 395 -18.04 -8.88 4.75
CA VAL A 395 -18.29 -10.32 4.70
C VAL A 395 -18.08 -10.81 3.28
N VAL A 396 -17.19 -11.79 3.12
CA VAL A 396 -17.05 -12.54 1.87
C VAL A 396 -17.92 -13.78 1.98
N LEU A 397 -18.91 -13.96 1.11
CA LEU A 397 -19.69 -15.19 1.10
C LEU A 397 -18.81 -16.37 0.68
N ASP A 398 -19.02 -17.55 1.27
CA ASP A 398 -18.25 -18.76 0.92
C ASP A 398 -18.32 -19.09 -0.59
N SER A 399 -19.45 -18.80 -1.21
CA SER A 399 -19.69 -18.98 -2.64
C SER A 399 -19.12 -17.85 -3.53
N ALA A 400 -18.66 -16.74 -2.94
CA ALA A 400 -18.25 -15.56 -3.70
C ALA A 400 -17.10 -15.86 -4.67
N ARG A 401 -16.14 -16.71 -4.25
CA ARG A 401 -14.96 -17.06 -5.08
C ARG A 401 -15.17 -18.26 -6.00
N ILE A 402 -16.35 -18.91 -5.96
CA ILE A 402 -16.65 -20.16 -6.68
C ILE A 402 -17.80 -19.96 -7.68
N ARG A 403 -18.03 -18.72 -8.15
CA ARG A 403 -19.09 -18.42 -9.12
C ARG A 403 -18.71 -18.92 -10.52
N LYS A 404 -19.70 -19.47 -11.23
CA LYS A 404 -19.55 -19.90 -12.63
C LYS A 404 -19.51 -18.69 -13.57
N GLU A 405 -18.99 -18.88 -14.79
CA GLU A 405 -18.90 -17.83 -15.81
C GLU A 405 -20.27 -17.20 -16.13
N SER A 406 -21.33 -18.01 -16.23
CA SER A 406 -22.68 -17.54 -16.55
C SER A 406 -23.19 -16.47 -15.58
N PHE A 407 -22.83 -16.59 -14.29
CA PHE A 407 -23.19 -15.58 -13.29
C PHE A 407 -22.61 -14.20 -13.63
N TRP A 408 -21.37 -14.16 -14.13
CA TRP A 408 -20.72 -12.91 -14.50
C TRP A 408 -21.31 -12.30 -15.75
N VAL A 409 -21.71 -13.11 -16.74
CA VAL A 409 -22.40 -12.60 -17.94
C VAL A 409 -23.71 -11.91 -17.56
N ASP A 410 -24.48 -12.47 -16.63
CA ASP A 410 -25.80 -11.93 -16.26
C ASP A 410 -25.74 -10.71 -15.33
N ASN A 411 -24.68 -10.55 -14.53
CA ASN A 411 -24.59 -9.52 -13.46
C ASN A 411 -23.54 -8.44 -13.75
N ARG A 412 -22.88 -8.46 -14.91
CA ARG A 412 -21.86 -7.48 -15.26
C ARG A 412 -22.53 -6.24 -15.89
N PRO A 413 -22.24 -5.02 -15.41
CA PRO A 413 -22.83 -3.80 -15.98
C PRO A 413 -22.39 -3.50 -17.43
N GLU A 414 -21.16 -3.88 -17.79
CA GLU A 414 -20.56 -3.63 -19.12
C GLU A 414 -19.76 -4.86 -19.54
N ASP A 415 -19.92 -5.32 -20.78
CA ASP A 415 -19.19 -6.48 -21.30
C ASP A 415 -17.66 -6.29 -21.24
N LEU A 416 -16.93 -7.40 -21.04
CA LEU A 416 -15.48 -7.39 -21.08
C LEU A 416 -15.01 -7.15 -22.51
N SER A 417 -13.92 -6.39 -22.66
CA SER A 417 -13.25 -6.29 -23.94
C SER A 417 -12.63 -7.65 -24.34
N ARG A 418 -12.41 -7.87 -25.64
CA ARG A 418 -11.74 -9.11 -26.13
C ARG A 418 -10.42 -9.40 -25.42
N ASN A 419 -9.69 -8.36 -25.02
CA ASN A 419 -8.42 -8.52 -24.31
C ASN A 419 -8.67 -8.94 -22.86
N GLU A 420 -9.64 -8.34 -22.18
CA GLU A 420 -10.03 -8.65 -20.80
C GLU A 420 -10.47 -10.11 -20.66
N GLU A 421 -11.27 -10.63 -21.60
CA GLU A 421 -11.64 -12.05 -21.63
C GLU A 421 -10.42 -12.98 -21.82
N GLY A 422 -9.45 -12.52 -22.61
CA GLY A 422 -8.18 -13.23 -22.86
C GLY A 422 -7.31 -13.36 -21.61
N ILE A 423 -7.40 -12.42 -20.66
CA ILE A 423 -6.57 -12.39 -19.44
C ILE A 423 -6.78 -13.63 -18.60
N TYR A 424 -8.04 -14.01 -18.36
CA TYR A 424 -8.34 -15.17 -17.53
C TYR A 424 -7.73 -16.46 -18.09
N LYS A 425 -7.91 -16.70 -19.39
CA LYS A 425 -7.33 -17.86 -20.07
C LYS A 425 -5.80 -17.83 -20.07
N MET A 426 -5.22 -16.64 -20.28
CA MET A 426 -3.78 -16.44 -20.29
C MET A 426 -3.15 -16.71 -18.92
N VAL A 427 -3.71 -16.12 -17.86
CA VAL A 427 -3.23 -16.28 -16.49
C VAL A 427 -3.39 -17.74 -16.04
N ASP A 428 -4.52 -18.38 -16.33
CA ASP A 428 -4.74 -19.79 -16.00
C ASP A 428 -3.72 -20.71 -16.69
N THR A 429 -3.44 -20.46 -17.97
CA THR A 429 -2.40 -21.18 -18.72
C THR A 429 -1.04 -20.98 -18.08
N LEU A 430 -0.68 -19.73 -17.81
CA LEU A 430 0.58 -19.32 -17.21
C LEU A 430 0.80 -19.94 -15.81
N GLN A 431 -0.25 -19.98 -14.98
CA GLN A 431 -0.18 -20.61 -13.66
C GLN A 431 -0.03 -22.13 -13.72
N LYS A 432 -0.53 -22.79 -14.78
CA LYS A 432 -0.37 -24.23 -14.97
C LYS A 432 1.03 -24.61 -15.48
N MET A 433 1.74 -23.69 -16.13
CA MET A 433 3.08 -23.95 -16.68
C MET A 433 4.12 -24.27 -15.59
N PRO A 434 4.87 -25.38 -15.72
CA PRO A 434 5.91 -25.76 -14.75
C PRO A 434 7.01 -24.70 -14.59
N LEU A 435 7.45 -24.09 -15.70
CA LEU A 435 8.51 -23.08 -15.67
C LEU A 435 8.08 -21.83 -14.88
N PHE A 436 6.83 -21.39 -15.05
CA PHE A 436 6.28 -20.25 -14.29
C PHE A 436 6.25 -20.56 -12.80
N LYS A 437 5.78 -21.76 -12.42
CA LYS A 437 5.79 -22.21 -11.02
C LYS A 437 7.20 -22.18 -10.44
N THR A 438 8.21 -22.64 -11.18
CA THR A 438 9.61 -22.59 -10.74
C THR A 438 10.10 -21.17 -10.52
N TYR A 439 9.84 -20.25 -11.45
CA TYR A 439 10.27 -18.85 -11.31
C TYR A 439 9.54 -18.14 -10.17
N SER A 440 8.22 -18.27 -10.11
CA SER A 440 7.39 -17.70 -9.05
C SER A 440 7.82 -18.22 -7.67
N ASN A 441 8.05 -19.53 -7.54
CA ASN A 441 8.57 -20.13 -6.30
C ASN A 441 9.98 -19.65 -5.96
N THR A 442 10.84 -19.42 -6.96
CA THR A 442 12.21 -18.90 -6.75
C THR A 442 12.19 -17.46 -6.27
N ILE A 443 11.39 -16.59 -6.90
CA ILE A 443 11.22 -15.19 -6.48
C ILE A 443 10.63 -15.16 -5.06
N LYS A 444 9.59 -15.95 -4.80
CA LYS A 444 8.98 -16.07 -3.48
C LYS A 444 10.00 -16.54 -2.44
N PHE A 445 10.82 -17.55 -2.77
CA PHE A 445 11.89 -18.03 -1.90
C PHE A 445 12.94 -16.96 -1.59
N LEU A 446 13.40 -16.22 -2.60
CA LEU A 446 14.37 -15.13 -2.40
C LEU A 446 13.79 -13.99 -1.55
N ALA A 447 12.51 -13.66 -1.75
CA ALA A 447 11.82 -12.57 -1.08
C ALA A 447 11.40 -12.89 0.36
N THR A 448 10.80 -14.07 0.61
CA THR A 448 10.31 -14.44 1.95
C THR A 448 11.34 -15.21 2.77
N GLY A 449 12.32 -15.83 2.11
CA GLY A 449 13.27 -16.74 2.73
C GLY A 449 12.79 -18.19 2.81
N TYR A 450 11.51 -18.47 2.55
CA TYR A 450 10.88 -19.77 2.77
C TYR A 450 10.69 -20.54 1.46
N LYS A 451 11.06 -21.82 1.46
CA LYS A 451 10.85 -22.75 0.35
C LYS A 451 9.88 -23.85 0.80
N PRO A 452 8.63 -23.87 0.29
CA PRO A 452 7.71 -24.97 0.56
C PRO A 452 8.17 -26.24 -0.19
N ILE A 453 8.21 -27.35 0.52
CA ILE A 453 8.55 -28.70 0.06
C ILE A 453 7.40 -29.64 0.48
N GLY A 454 6.23 -29.46 -0.14
CA GLY A 454 5.01 -30.20 0.18
C GLY A 454 4.44 -29.82 1.56
N PRO A 455 4.24 -30.77 2.50
CA PRO A 455 3.68 -30.49 3.84
C PRO A 455 4.65 -29.74 4.77
N ILE A 456 5.94 -29.66 4.42
CA ILE A 456 6.98 -28.98 5.19
C ILE A 456 7.53 -27.81 4.37
N GLU A 457 7.97 -26.75 5.03
CA GLU A 457 8.73 -25.66 4.44
C GLU A 457 10.08 -25.50 5.13
N TRP A 458 11.10 -25.15 4.35
CA TRP A 458 12.43 -24.84 4.86
C TRP A 458 12.67 -23.34 4.78
N GLY A 459 13.28 -22.78 5.83
CA GLY A 459 13.68 -21.38 5.89
C GLY A 459 13.20 -20.67 7.15
N PRO A 460 13.62 -19.42 7.35
CA PRO A 460 14.24 -18.57 6.34
C PRO A 460 15.72 -18.85 6.03
N TYR A 461 16.13 -18.85 4.75
CA TYR A 461 17.53 -19.14 4.37
C TYR A 461 18.56 -18.16 4.93
N TYR A 462 18.17 -16.92 5.22
CA TYR A 462 19.07 -15.88 5.72
C TYR A 462 19.50 -16.10 7.18
N TYR A 463 18.87 -17.02 7.92
CA TYR A 463 19.33 -17.47 9.23
C TYR A 463 20.27 -18.68 9.18
N LEU A 464 20.47 -19.29 8.00
CA LEU A 464 21.24 -20.53 7.87
C LEU A 464 22.67 -20.40 8.41
N PHE A 465 23.29 -19.25 8.14
CA PHE A 465 24.64 -18.92 8.57
C PHE A 465 24.62 -17.60 9.33
N SER A 466 25.22 -17.58 10.51
CA SER A 466 25.46 -16.36 11.27
C SER A 466 26.80 -16.44 11.99
N GLN A 467 27.31 -15.29 12.42
CA GLN A 467 28.53 -15.22 13.21
C GLN A 467 28.37 -14.18 14.30
N ASN A 468 28.77 -14.53 15.53
CA ASN A 468 28.83 -13.58 16.63
C ASN A 468 30.01 -13.87 17.57
N ARG A 469 30.25 -12.96 18.53
CA ARG A 469 31.41 -13.04 19.43
C ARG A 469 31.42 -14.29 20.32
N LEU A 470 30.26 -14.79 20.73
CA LEU A 470 30.17 -15.92 21.66
C LEU A 470 30.12 -17.27 20.94
N GLU A 471 29.24 -17.41 19.97
CA GLU A 471 29.01 -18.67 19.25
C GLU A 471 30.02 -18.92 18.14
N GLY A 472 30.82 -17.92 17.76
CA GLY A 472 31.69 -17.99 16.59
C GLY A 472 30.85 -18.16 15.32
N PHE A 473 31.23 -19.08 14.45
CA PHE A 473 30.41 -19.51 13.32
C PHE A 473 29.21 -20.33 13.83
N ARG A 474 28.00 -19.98 13.40
CA ARG A 474 26.76 -20.64 13.79
C ARG A 474 26.02 -21.15 12.55
N LEU A 475 25.69 -22.43 12.57
CA LEU A 475 24.85 -23.06 11.57
C LEU A 475 23.46 -23.30 12.16
N ARG A 476 22.40 -22.93 11.45
CA ARG A 476 21.01 -23.10 11.90
C ARG A 476 20.11 -23.64 10.81
N LEU A 477 19.31 -24.65 11.13
CA LEU A 477 18.31 -25.23 10.23
C LEU A 477 16.90 -24.98 10.74
N ASP A 478 16.07 -24.33 9.92
CA ASP A 478 14.69 -23.99 10.22
C ASP A 478 13.72 -24.83 9.38
N LEU A 479 12.68 -25.35 10.04
CA LEU A 479 11.61 -26.12 9.42
C LEU A 479 10.25 -25.66 9.94
N GLY A 480 9.28 -25.54 9.04
CA GLY A 480 7.88 -25.23 9.35
C GLY A 480 6.92 -26.16 8.62
N THR A 481 5.65 -26.17 8.98
CA THR A 481 4.60 -26.88 8.23
C THR A 481 3.84 -25.97 7.29
N THR A 482 3.33 -26.49 6.17
CA THR A 482 2.52 -25.73 5.21
C THR A 482 1.03 -26.02 5.38
N PRO A 483 0.13 -25.23 4.75
CA PRO A 483 -1.30 -25.53 4.74
C PRO A 483 -1.69 -26.89 4.14
N GLN A 484 -0.76 -27.56 3.44
CA GLN A 484 -0.95 -28.94 2.96
C GLN A 484 -0.88 -29.96 4.10
N PHE A 485 -0.11 -29.67 5.15
CA PHE A 485 -0.10 -30.48 6.38
C PHE A 485 -1.39 -30.26 7.18
N ASN A 486 -1.70 -28.99 7.50
CA ASN A 486 -2.93 -28.63 8.18
C ASN A 486 -3.23 -27.14 8.01
N LYS A 487 -4.47 -26.77 7.66
CA LYS A 487 -4.88 -25.37 7.46
C LYS A 487 -4.97 -24.55 8.75
N ASN A 488 -5.01 -25.22 9.91
CA ASN A 488 -5.25 -24.63 11.23
C ASN A 488 -4.10 -24.85 12.20
N ILE A 489 -3.17 -25.78 11.93
CA ILE A 489 -2.01 -26.05 12.79
C ILE A 489 -0.74 -25.66 12.05
N TYR A 490 0.09 -24.84 12.70
CA TYR A 490 1.43 -24.49 12.25
C TYR A 490 2.46 -24.97 13.27
N LEU A 491 3.27 -25.95 12.88
CA LEU A 491 4.41 -26.40 13.65
C LEU A 491 5.66 -25.75 13.05
N TYR A 492 6.50 -25.18 13.90
CA TYR A 492 7.74 -24.54 13.48
C TYR A 492 8.82 -24.80 14.50
N GLY A 493 10.02 -25.13 14.03
CA GLY A 493 11.19 -25.23 14.88
C GLY A 493 12.49 -25.00 14.13
N TYR A 494 13.53 -24.70 14.88
CA TYR A 494 14.89 -24.63 14.37
C TYR A 494 15.87 -25.26 15.33
N LEU A 495 16.97 -25.78 14.78
CA LEU A 495 18.12 -26.27 15.52
C LEU A 495 19.38 -25.57 15.03
N ALA A 496 20.13 -24.99 15.95
CA ALA A 496 21.36 -24.26 15.69
C ALA A 496 22.52 -24.85 16.49
N TYR A 497 23.72 -24.78 15.91
CA TYR A 497 24.96 -25.18 16.56
C TYR A 497 26.01 -24.07 16.39
N GLY A 498 26.49 -23.55 17.51
CA GLY A 498 27.61 -22.62 17.56
C GLY A 498 28.92 -23.38 17.65
N PHE A 499 29.83 -23.17 16.69
CA PHE A 499 31.12 -23.86 16.66
C PHE A 499 32.13 -23.29 17.67
N GLY A 500 31.95 -22.03 18.09
CA GLY A 500 32.76 -21.37 19.10
C GLY A 500 32.43 -21.83 20.51
N ASP A 501 31.14 -21.85 20.88
CA ASP A 501 30.70 -22.27 22.22
C ASP A 501 30.37 -23.77 22.33
N LYS A 502 30.24 -24.47 21.20
CA LYS A 502 29.93 -25.91 21.11
C LYS A 502 28.59 -26.28 21.74
N VAL A 503 27.62 -25.36 21.73
CA VAL A 503 26.29 -25.56 22.33
C VAL A 503 25.20 -25.62 21.26
N TYR A 504 24.36 -26.65 21.35
CA TYR A 504 23.11 -26.73 20.60
C TYR A 504 22.06 -25.79 21.17
N LYS A 505 21.41 -25.05 20.28
CA LYS A 505 20.36 -24.08 20.58
C LYS A 505 19.18 -24.33 19.64
N GLY A 506 17.98 -23.95 20.01
CA GLY A 506 16.83 -24.23 19.16
C GLY A 506 15.52 -23.71 19.69
N LYS A 507 14.50 -23.83 18.83
CA LYS A 507 13.12 -23.52 19.15
C LYS A 507 12.22 -24.60 18.59
N MET A 508 11.14 -24.88 19.32
CA MET A 508 10.01 -25.64 18.83
C MET A 508 8.75 -24.91 19.22
N SER A 509 7.79 -24.80 18.31
CA SER A 509 6.53 -24.12 18.55
C SER A 509 5.39 -24.72 17.77
N ALA A 510 4.21 -24.65 18.35
CA ALA A 510 2.95 -25.08 17.77
C ALA A 510 1.92 -23.97 17.93
N LEU A 511 1.38 -23.51 16.81
CA LEU A 511 0.26 -22.58 16.76
C LEU A 511 -0.96 -23.33 16.24
N TRP A 512 -2.03 -23.35 17.04
CA TRP A 512 -3.31 -23.94 16.66
C TRP A 512 -4.39 -22.86 16.57
N LEU A 513 -4.83 -22.59 15.35
CA LEU A 513 -5.94 -21.70 15.03
C LEU A 513 -7.27 -22.43 15.27
N LEU A 514 -7.92 -22.15 16.40
CA LEU A 514 -9.25 -22.66 16.71
C LEU A 514 -10.31 -22.01 15.82
N LYS A 515 -10.16 -20.70 15.58
CA LYS A 515 -11.02 -19.91 14.70
C LYS A 515 -10.23 -18.82 14.00
N LYS A 516 -10.47 -18.61 12.70
CA LYS A 516 -9.83 -17.53 11.93
C LYS A 516 -10.45 -16.16 12.21
N HIS A 517 -11.79 -16.07 12.23
CA HIS A 517 -12.53 -14.82 12.40
C HIS A 517 -13.70 -14.93 13.40
N PRO A 518 -13.74 -14.15 14.49
CA PRO A 518 -12.62 -13.38 15.03
C PRO A 518 -11.55 -14.36 15.53
N ARG A 519 -10.29 -13.92 15.51
CA ARG A 519 -9.17 -14.85 15.66
C ARG A 519 -9.09 -15.42 17.07
N THR A 520 -9.02 -16.74 17.17
CA THR A 520 -8.81 -17.46 18.42
C THR A 520 -7.75 -18.53 18.20
N TYR A 521 -6.71 -18.55 19.03
CA TYR A 521 -5.63 -19.53 18.91
C TYR A 521 -5.04 -19.94 20.24
N LEU A 522 -4.43 -21.13 20.21
CA LEU A 522 -3.51 -21.62 21.23
C LEU A 522 -2.10 -21.62 20.65
N TYR A 523 -1.13 -21.16 21.43
CA TYR A 523 0.27 -21.16 21.06
C TYR A 523 1.08 -21.81 22.17
N ALA A 524 1.97 -22.72 21.81
CA ALA A 524 2.94 -23.29 22.73
C ALA A 524 4.32 -23.21 22.09
N ALA A 525 5.33 -22.82 22.87
CA ALA A 525 6.70 -22.76 22.41
C ALA A 525 7.69 -23.15 23.51
N TYR A 526 8.77 -23.77 23.08
CA TYR A 526 9.98 -23.98 23.85
C TYR A 526 11.15 -23.37 23.07
N THR A 527 11.89 -22.47 23.68
CA THR A 527 13.04 -21.80 23.07
C THR A 527 14.23 -21.91 24.00
N LYS A 528 15.36 -22.35 23.48
CA LYS A 528 16.65 -22.34 24.18
C LYS A 528 17.69 -21.74 23.25
N ASP A 529 17.92 -20.43 23.35
CA ASP A 529 18.80 -19.70 22.43
C ASP A 529 19.37 -18.42 23.07
N LEU A 530 20.32 -17.79 22.40
CA LEU A 530 20.83 -16.48 22.79
C LEU A 530 19.82 -15.39 22.42
N ASP A 531 19.63 -14.46 23.35
CA ASP A 531 18.81 -13.28 23.25
C ASP A 531 19.65 -12.05 23.61
N ASN A 532 19.32 -10.89 23.02
CA ASN A 532 19.93 -9.62 23.34
C ASN A 532 19.07 -8.75 24.28
N GLY A 533 17.99 -9.32 24.83
CA GLY A 533 17.28 -8.80 26.01
C GLY A 533 16.18 -7.80 25.74
N THR A 534 15.91 -7.43 24.49
CA THR A 534 14.77 -6.59 24.11
C THR A 534 14.25 -7.02 22.73
N HIS A 535 12.96 -7.33 22.63
CA HIS A 535 12.29 -7.69 21.38
C HIS A 535 11.26 -6.61 21.02
N TYR A 536 11.40 -5.99 19.85
CA TYR A 536 10.36 -5.15 19.25
C TYR A 536 9.81 -5.84 17.99
N TYR A 537 8.54 -5.57 17.67
CA TYR A 537 8.01 -5.89 16.35
C TYR A 537 8.84 -5.16 15.28
N ASP A 538 9.19 -5.85 14.18
CA ASP A 538 10.06 -5.39 13.08
C ASP A 538 11.56 -5.18 13.37
N GLU A 539 12.10 -5.71 14.47
CA GLU A 539 13.56 -5.75 14.59
C GLU A 539 14.17 -6.72 13.56
N VAL A 540 15.13 -6.23 12.77
CA VAL A 540 16.00 -7.10 11.99
C VAL A 540 16.78 -7.94 13.00
N GLY A 541 16.46 -9.23 13.09
CA GLY A 541 17.10 -10.15 14.01
C GLY A 541 18.61 -9.98 13.96
N THR A 542 19.23 -9.90 15.14
CA THR A 542 20.68 -9.65 15.27
C THR A 542 21.53 -10.72 14.60
N ASP A 543 20.94 -11.89 14.33
CA ASP A 543 21.53 -13.03 13.62
C ASP A 543 21.29 -12.95 12.11
N ASN A 544 21.50 -11.78 11.51
CA ASN A 544 21.44 -11.61 10.06
C ASN A 544 22.81 -11.15 9.55
N ILE A 545 23.26 -11.70 8.43
CA ILE A 545 24.54 -11.36 7.77
C ILE A 545 24.76 -9.85 7.59
N PHE A 546 23.69 -9.05 7.51
CA PHE A 546 23.77 -7.60 7.33
C PHE A 546 24.01 -6.79 8.62
N THR A 547 23.71 -7.33 9.81
CA THR A 547 23.82 -6.58 11.09
C THR A 547 25.27 -6.38 11.51
N LEU A 548 26.17 -7.27 11.10
CA LEU A 548 27.61 -7.17 11.36
C LEU A 548 28.24 -5.93 10.70
N ALA A 549 27.78 -5.57 9.50
CA ALA A 549 28.36 -4.47 8.72
C ALA A 549 27.94 -3.07 9.22
N ILE A 550 26.84 -2.97 9.97
CA ILE A 550 26.20 -1.70 10.35
C ILE A 550 26.21 -1.47 11.87
N ARG A 551 27.00 -2.22 12.62
CA ARG A 551 27.07 -2.11 14.08
C ARG A 551 27.88 -0.91 14.55
N LYS A 552 27.50 -0.31 15.69
CA LYS A 552 28.26 0.79 16.30
C LYS A 552 29.63 0.30 16.79
N ASN A 553 30.67 1.05 16.44
CA ASN A 553 32.04 0.74 16.87
C ASN A 553 32.18 0.92 18.39
N GLY A 554 32.92 0.01 19.04
CA GLY A 554 33.22 0.09 20.47
C GLY A 554 32.08 -0.27 21.43
N VAL A 555 30.92 -0.72 20.93
CA VAL A 555 29.81 -1.18 21.78
C VAL A 555 29.89 -2.71 21.94
N PRO A 556 30.14 -3.24 23.15
CA PRO A 556 30.27 -4.68 23.35
C PRO A 556 28.92 -5.38 23.21
N GLN A 557 28.97 -6.61 22.69
CA GLN A 557 27.79 -7.44 22.42
C GLN A 557 27.32 -8.09 23.71
N LYS A 558 26.05 -7.85 24.08
CA LYS A 558 25.44 -8.28 25.35
C LYS A 558 24.46 -9.41 25.08
N PHE A 559 24.76 -10.59 25.61
CA PHE A 559 23.97 -11.79 25.35
C PHE A 559 23.39 -12.37 26.64
N LEU A 560 22.20 -12.92 26.52
CA LEU A 560 21.48 -13.67 27.52
C LEU A 560 21.13 -15.04 26.93
N MET A 561 21.62 -16.15 27.49
CA MET A 561 21.03 -17.45 27.17
C MET A 561 19.66 -17.53 27.84
N VAL A 562 18.63 -17.75 27.02
CA VAL A 562 17.23 -17.82 27.44
C VAL A 562 16.75 -19.25 27.23
N ASP A 563 16.27 -19.88 28.30
CA ASP A 563 15.51 -21.12 28.26
C ASP A 563 14.06 -20.78 28.64
N GLU A 564 13.16 -20.74 27.66
CA GLU A 564 11.79 -20.25 27.78
C GLU A 564 10.78 -21.31 27.34
N LYS A 565 9.81 -21.59 28.20
CA LYS A 565 8.58 -22.34 27.90
C LYS A 565 7.42 -21.37 27.96
N ARG A 566 6.64 -21.31 26.90
CA ARG A 566 5.57 -20.35 26.73
C ARG A 566 4.31 -21.05 26.27
N PHE A 567 3.20 -20.76 26.93
CA PHE A 567 1.86 -21.14 26.51
C PHE A 567 0.99 -19.90 26.44
N GLU A 568 0.22 -19.74 25.36
CA GLU A 568 -0.64 -18.59 25.16
C GLU A 568 -2.02 -19.02 24.66
N PHE A 569 -3.05 -18.38 25.21
CA PHE A 569 -4.40 -18.39 24.67
C PHE A 569 -4.76 -16.98 24.25
N PHE A 570 -5.10 -16.81 22.97
CA PHE A 570 -5.50 -15.53 22.40
C PHE A 570 -6.93 -15.60 21.90
N LYS A 571 -7.71 -14.57 22.19
CA LYS A 571 -9.07 -14.41 21.68
C LYS A 571 -9.37 -12.97 21.33
N GLU A 572 -9.84 -12.78 20.11
CA GLU A 572 -10.34 -11.51 19.58
C GLU A 572 -11.87 -11.50 19.47
N TYR A 573 -12.43 -10.29 19.48
CA TYR A 573 -13.86 -10.02 19.34
C TYR A 573 -14.09 -9.01 18.22
N TYR A 574 -15.27 -9.05 17.60
CA TYR A 574 -15.64 -8.12 16.52
C TYR A 574 -15.66 -6.64 16.93
N SER A 575 -15.70 -6.34 18.23
CA SER A 575 -15.60 -4.96 18.76
C SER A 575 -14.20 -4.36 18.62
N GLY A 576 -13.18 -5.13 18.21
CA GLY A 576 -11.78 -4.73 18.25
C GLY A 576 -11.10 -4.99 19.59
N PHE A 577 -11.84 -5.51 20.58
CA PHE A 577 -11.28 -5.99 21.83
C PHE A 577 -10.58 -7.34 21.64
N SER A 578 -9.46 -7.55 22.31
CA SER A 578 -8.77 -8.82 22.37
C SER A 578 -8.11 -8.99 23.72
N HIS A 579 -8.01 -10.24 24.16
CA HIS A 579 -7.20 -10.60 25.31
C HIS A 579 -6.30 -11.79 24.98
N GLN A 580 -5.12 -11.78 25.59
CA GLN A 580 -4.15 -12.84 25.55
C GLN A 580 -3.78 -13.20 26.98
N LEU A 581 -3.96 -14.48 27.32
CA LEU A 581 -3.44 -15.06 28.56
C LEU A 581 -2.16 -15.81 28.19
N SER A 582 -1.08 -15.60 28.93
CA SER A 582 0.21 -16.25 28.70
C SER A 582 0.77 -16.79 30.00
N LEU A 583 1.28 -18.02 29.95
CA LEU A 583 2.05 -18.65 31.02
C LEU A 583 3.47 -18.83 30.51
N ILE A 584 4.43 -18.17 31.16
CA ILE A 584 5.81 -18.09 30.72
C ILE A 584 6.69 -18.60 31.85
N HIS A 585 7.44 -19.67 31.60
CA HIS A 585 8.53 -20.09 32.47
C HIS A 585 9.84 -19.79 31.75
N LYS A 586 10.67 -18.93 32.33
CA LYS A 586 11.87 -18.39 31.70
C LYS A 586 13.05 -18.47 32.66
N GLN A 587 14.15 -19.03 32.20
CA GLN A 587 15.44 -18.98 32.86
C GLN A 587 16.41 -18.16 32.01
N VAL A 588 17.05 -17.18 32.64
CA VAL A 588 17.97 -16.27 31.98
C VAL A 588 19.38 -16.47 32.53
N ARG A 589 20.35 -16.58 31.63
CA ARG A 589 21.79 -16.69 31.96
C ARG A 589 22.57 -15.63 31.20
N PRO A 590 22.91 -14.51 31.85
CA PRO A 590 23.70 -13.47 31.22
C PRO A 590 25.16 -13.87 31.01
N TYR A 591 25.75 -13.35 29.94
CA TYR A 591 27.19 -13.41 29.68
C TYR A 591 27.84 -12.03 29.83
N ASP A 592 29.14 -12.02 30.08
CA ASP A 592 29.98 -10.82 30.08
C ASP A 592 29.76 -10.00 28.78
N PRO A 593 29.56 -8.67 28.87
CA PRO A 593 29.83 -7.77 30.00
C PRO A 593 28.65 -7.56 30.98
N LEU A 594 27.57 -8.33 30.87
CA LEU A 594 26.46 -8.23 31.81
C LEU A 594 26.78 -8.96 33.12
N PRO A 595 26.22 -8.51 34.27
CA PRO A 595 26.39 -9.22 35.53
C PRO A 595 25.83 -10.64 35.42
N THR A 596 26.71 -11.62 35.61
CA THR A 596 26.39 -13.04 35.51
C THR A 596 25.66 -13.55 36.75
N SER A 597 25.26 -14.83 36.74
CA SER A 597 24.58 -15.47 37.87
C SER A 597 25.38 -15.46 39.19
N ALA A 598 26.69 -15.20 39.16
CA ALA A 598 27.50 -15.06 40.37
C ALA A 598 27.06 -13.87 41.24
N TYR A 599 26.48 -12.83 40.64
CA TYR A 599 25.99 -11.63 41.34
C TYR A 599 24.55 -11.77 41.84
N TYR A 600 23.86 -12.84 41.45
CA TYR A 600 22.49 -13.14 41.84
C TYR A 600 22.46 -14.55 42.46
N PRO A 601 23.02 -14.74 43.67
CA PRO A 601 23.08 -16.04 44.31
C PRO A 601 21.68 -16.56 44.63
N LYS A 602 21.54 -17.88 44.65
CA LYS A 602 20.27 -18.54 45.01
C LYS A 602 19.80 -18.10 46.39
N ASN A 603 18.49 -17.96 46.54
CA ASN A 603 17.87 -17.65 47.82
C ASN A 603 18.09 -18.83 48.80
N ALA A 604 17.93 -18.59 50.11
CA ALA A 604 18.09 -19.61 51.16
C ALA A 604 17.27 -20.90 50.90
N ASN A 605 16.17 -20.79 50.16
CA ASN A 605 15.30 -21.90 49.78
C ASN A 605 15.75 -22.64 48.49
N GLY A 606 16.96 -22.40 48.00
CA GLY A 606 17.52 -23.00 46.78
C GLY A 606 16.91 -22.49 45.46
N GLN A 607 16.03 -21.49 45.52
CA GLN A 607 15.37 -20.88 44.37
C GLN A 607 16.34 -19.99 43.59
N ASP A 608 16.23 -19.99 42.26
CA ASP A 608 17.10 -19.22 41.39
C ASP A 608 16.51 -17.84 41.07
N PRO A 609 17.15 -16.73 41.48
CA PRO A 609 16.65 -15.39 41.23
C PRO A 609 16.61 -15.05 39.74
N LEU A 610 17.31 -15.77 38.85
CA LEU A 610 17.25 -15.56 37.39
C LEU A 610 16.29 -16.53 36.67
N THR A 611 15.49 -17.28 37.42
CA THR A 611 14.40 -18.11 36.91
C THR A 611 13.06 -17.51 37.34
N THR A 612 12.14 -17.38 36.39
CA THR A 612 10.81 -16.78 36.58
C THR A 612 9.72 -17.68 36.02
N THR A 613 8.65 -17.87 36.80
CA THR A 613 7.36 -18.35 36.29
C THR A 613 6.37 -17.20 36.37
N GLU A 614 5.91 -16.72 35.22
CA GLU A 614 5.08 -15.52 35.07
C GLU A 614 3.75 -15.88 34.42
N VAL A 615 2.66 -15.33 34.96
CA VAL A 615 1.35 -15.28 34.30
C VAL A 615 1.15 -13.86 33.78
N GLU A 616 0.94 -13.72 32.47
CA GLU A 616 0.69 -12.46 31.80
C GLU A 616 -0.73 -12.42 31.23
N VAL A 617 -1.42 -11.30 31.44
CA VAL A 617 -2.69 -10.96 30.80
C VAL A 617 -2.47 -9.68 30.00
N LYS A 618 -2.58 -9.80 28.68
CA LYS A 618 -2.54 -8.67 27.75
C LYS A 618 -3.95 -8.38 27.25
N ILE A 619 -4.40 -7.16 27.46
CA ILE A 619 -5.67 -6.63 27.00
C ILE A 619 -5.38 -5.58 25.93
N ARG A 620 -6.05 -5.67 24.78
CA ARG A 620 -5.84 -4.75 23.67
C ARG A 620 -7.15 -4.36 23.02
N TYR A 621 -7.32 -3.06 22.80
CA TYR A 621 -8.47 -2.49 22.10
C TYR A 621 -8.01 -1.75 20.84
N ALA A 622 -8.44 -2.25 19.68
CA ALA A 622 -8.13 -1.68 18.38
C ALA A 622 -9.40 -1.68 17.51
N PHE A 623 -10.16 -0.60 17.58
CA PHE A 623 -11.44 -0.50 16.88
C PHE A 623 -11.22 -0.39 15.36
N GLN A 624 -11.91 -1.21 14.56
CA GLN A 624 -11.82 -1.21 13.08
C GLN A 624 -10.39 -1.36 12.52
N GLU A 625 -9.53 -2.09 13.22
CA GLU A 625 -8.20 -2.43 12.72
C GLU A 625 -8.29 -3.32 11.48
N LYS A 626 -7.38 -3.08 10.52
CA LYS A 626 -7.33 -3.83 9.26
C LYS A 626 -6.15 -4.79 9.28
N PHE A 627 -6.32 -5.97 8.70
CA PHE A 627 -5.28 -6.99 8.63
C PHE A 627 -5.11 -7.52 7.22
N LEU A 628 -3.87 -7.78 6.82
CA LEU A 628 -3.53 -8.64 5.70
C LEU A 628 -3.24 -10.05 6.24
N GLU A 629 -4.08 -11.02 5.90
CA GLU A 629 -3.90 -12.39 6.36
C GLU A 629 -3.02 -13.20 5.42
N GLY A 630 -1.98 -13.80 6.01
CA GLY A 630 -1.26 -14.92 5.43
C GLY A 630 -1.94 -16.25 5.76
N ASN A 631 -1.21 -17.34 5.57
CA ASN A 631 -1.71 -18.69 5.84
C ASN A 631 -2.01 -18.92 7.33
N TYR A 632 -1.11 -18.46 8.19
CA TYR A 632 -1.21 -18.62 9.64
C TYR A 632 -1.08 -17.29 10.37
N TYR A 633 -0.09 -16.46 10.02
CA TYR A 633 0.10 -15.13 10.61
C TYR A 633 -0.66 -14.04 9.84
N ARG A 634 -0.93 -12.92 10.50
CA ARG A 634 -1.55 -11.73 9.90
C ARG A 634 -0.72 -10.49 10.23
N ILE A 635 -0.71 -9.54 9.30
CA ILE A 635 -0.02 -8.26 9.46
C ILE A 635 -1.09 -7.19 9.66
N SER A 636 -0.96 -6.38 10.71
CA SER A 636 -1.84 -5.22 10.89
C SER A 636 -1.46 -4.11 9.90
N LEU A 637 -2.46 -3.54 9.24
CA LEU A 637 -2.33 -2.32 8.44
C LEU A 637 -2.69 -1.07 9.26
N GLY A 638 -2.89 -1.22 10.56
CA GLY A 638 -3.30 -0.16 11.48
C GLY A 638 -4.80 0.05 11.54
N SER A 639 -5.19 1.00 12.40
CA SER A 639 -6.56 1.48 12.56
C SER A 639 -6.64 2.98 12.24
N LYS A 640 -7.85 3.48 11.97
CA LYS A 640 -8.16 4.91 11.94
C LYS A 640 -8.27 5.51 13.35
N TYR A 641 -8.43 4.67 14.37
CA TYR A 641 -8.62 5.05 15.76
C TYR A 641 -7.43 4.60 16.60
N PRO A 642 -7.19 5.25 17.76
CA PRO A 642 -6.11 4.87 18.65
C PRO A 642 -6.19 3.40 19.10
N ILE A 643 -5.02 2.78 19.20
CA ILE A 643 -4.84 1.43 19.71
C ILE A 643 -4.32 1.52 21.13
N ALA A 644 -5.09 0.98 22.08
CA ALA A 644 -4.72 0.92 23.49
C ALA A 644 -4.35 -0.51 23.90
N GLU A 645 -3.30 -0.63 24.70
CA GLU A 645 -2.79 -1.89 25.21
C GLU A 645 -2.51 -1.77 26.72
N LEU A 646 -2.97 -2.75 27.49
CA LEU A 646 -2.68 -2.93 28.91
C LEU A 646 -2.11 -4.33 29.11
N LYS A 647 -0.95 -4.44 29.74
CA LYS A 647 -0.36 -5.71 30.14
C LYS A 647 -0.24 -5.76 31.65
N LEU A 648 -0.71 -6.86 32.21
CA LEU A 648 -0.62 -7.18 33.62
C LEU A 648 0.17 -8.49 33.72
N ALA A 649 1.23 -8.53 34.51
CA ALA A 649 1.99 -9.76 34.72
C ALA A 649 2.27 -9.99 36.20
N ALA A 650 2.34 -11.26 36.61
CA ALA A 650 2.67 -11.64 37.98
C ALA A 650 3.69 -12.78 37.98
N GLY A 651 4.83 -12.55 38.62
CA GLY A 651 5.86 -13.56 38.87
C GLY A 651 5.54 -14.33 40.15
N ILE A 652 5.49 -15.67 40.04
CA ILE A 652 5.13 -16.57 41.14
C ILE A 652 6.39 -17.31 41.62
N PRO A 653 6.82 -17.14 42.88
CA PRO A 653 7.98 -17.85 43.42
C PRO A 653 7.64 -19.33 43.70
N GLY A 654 8.65 -20.18 43.76
CA GLY A 654 8.55 -21.60 44.15
C GLY A 654 8.09 -22.57 43.07
N ILE A 655 7.42 -22.11 42.02
CA ILE A 655 7.03 -22.96 40.88
C ILE A 655 8.22 -23.13 39.94
N ALA A 656 8.62 -24.39 39.69
CA ALA A 656 9.71 -24.74 38.76
C ALA A 656 11.03 -24.00 39.07
N GLN A 657 11.40 -23.89 40.35
CA GLN A 657 12.60 -23.17 40.84
C GLN A 657 12.58 -21.64 40.62
N SER A 658 11.42 -21.05 40.28
CA SER A 658 11.24 -19.61 40.20
C SER A 658 11.61 -18.93 41.53
N GLY A 659 12.55 -17.99 41.50
CA GLY A 659 13.00 -17.24 42.68
C GLY A 659 12.45 -15.81 42.77
N GLN A 660 11.64 -15.38 41.80
CA GLN A 660 11.13 -14.01 41.74
C GLN A 660 9.65 -13.92 42.12
N GLN A 661 9.31 -12.90 42.89
CA GLN A 661 7.94 -12.50 43.21
C GLN A 661 7.75 -11.04 42.84
N TYR A 662 6.88 -10.76 41.87
CA TYR A 662 6.62 -9.40 41.41
C TYR A 662 5.28 -9.27 40.71
N GLN A 663 4.83 -8.04 40.53
CA GLN A 663 3.70 -7.69 39.66
C GLN A 663 4.15 -6.58 38.70
N LYS A 664 3.78 -6.69 37.42
CA LYS A 664 4.06 -5.69 36.39
C LYS A 664 2.75 -5.16 35.83
N VAL A 665 2.68 -3.85 35.67
CA VAL A 665 1.61 -3.18 34.95
C VAL A 665 2.26 -2.31 33.90
N SER A 666 1.90 -2.47 32.63
CA SER A 666 2.31 -1.56 31.58
C SER A 666 1.13 -1.18 30.69
N PHE A 667 1.12 0.05 30.24
CA PHE A 667 0.06 0.65 29.44
C PHE A 667 0.68 1.42 28.28
N GLY A 668 0.03 1.35 27.12
CA GLY A 668 0.44 2.10 25.93
C GLY A 668 -0.75 2.49 25.07
N VAL A 669 -0.67 3.68 24.47
CA VAL A 669 -1.61 4.17 23.45
C VAL A 669 -0.83 4.67 22.27
N SER A 670 -1.17 4.19 21.07
CA SER A 670 -0.58 4.65 19.83
C SER A 670 -1.62 4.92 18.75
N ASP A 671 -1.36 5.92 17.91
CA ASP A 671 -2.21 6.24 16.77
C ASP A 671 -1.41 6.91 15.64
N TYR A 672 -1.95 6.85 14.43
CA TYR A 672 -1.52 7.61 13.26
C TYR A 672 -2.64 8.53 12.81
N PHE A 673 -2.52 9.82 13.11
CA PHE A 673 -3.48 10.80 12.61
C PHE A 673 -2.93 11.54 11.40
N LYS A 674 -3.79 11.69 10.39
CA LYS A 674 -3.48 12.51 9.20
C LYS A 674 -3.81 13.96 9.52
N LEU A 675 -2.89 14.87 9.21
CA LEU A 675 -3.05 16.33 9.31
C LEU A 675 -3.00 16.96 7.92
N PRO A 676 -4.04 16.87 7.07
CA PRO A 676 -4.01 17.57 5.79
C PRO A 676 -4.04 19.10 6.02
N PRO A 677 -3.20 19.90 5.35
CA PRO A 677 -2.19 19.54 4.36
C PRO A 677 -0.77 19.27 4.92
N PHE A 678 -0.57 19.40 6.24
CA PHE A 678 0.70 19.26 6.96
C PHE A 678 1.29 17.85 7.08
N GLY A 679 0.64 16.81 6.54
CA GLY A 679 1.19 15.46 6.46
C GLY A 679 0.58 14.48 7.47
N SER A 680 1.40 13.66 8.12
CA SER A 680 0.94 12.64 9.08
C SER A 680 1.74 12.66 10.37
N PHE A 681 1.04 12.44 11.47
CA PHE A 681 1.63 12.46 12.80
C PHE A 681 1.36 11.13 13.50
N TYR A 682 2.44 10.50 13.95
CA TYR A 682 2.43 9.30 14.75
C TYR A 682 2.77 9.68 16.18
N TYR A 683 2.02 9.11 17.13
CA TYR A 683 2.40 9.15 18.54
C TYR A 683 2.24 7.79 19.18
N ASN A 684 3.07 7.54 20.18
CA ASN A 684 2.98 6.44 21.11
C ASN A 684 3.33 6.95 22.50
N VAL A 685 2.41 6.86 23.44
CA VAL A 685 2.62 7.22 24.84
C VAL A 685 2.50 5.95 25.66
N PHE A 686 3.47 5.70 26.53
CA PHE A 686 3.56 4.44 27.27
C PHE A 686 4.06 4.69 28.69
N GLY A 687 3.79 3.75 29.59
CA GLY A 687 4.32 3.77 30.94
C GLY A 687 4.06 2.45 31.65
N GLY A 688 4.78 2.23 32.74
CA GLY A 688 4.65 1.00 33.50
C GLY A 688 5.27 1.07 34.88
N LYS A 689 4.91 0.09 35.70
CA LYS A 689 5.42 -0.09 37.05
C LYS A 689 5.58 -1.58 37.38
N ILE A 690 6.67 -1.89 38.07
CA ILE A 690 7.07 -3.20 38.54
C ILE A 690 7.11 -3.13 40.07
N PHE A 691 6.25 -3.90 40.72
CA PHE A 691 6.18 -4.04 42.16
C PHE A 691 6.93 -5.30 42.57
N GLY A 692 7.92 -5.16 43.44
CA GLY A 692 8.78 -6.27 43.88
C GLY A 692 10.25 -5.97 43.65
N THR A 693 11.10 -6.75 44.31
CA THR A 693 12.56 -6.64 44.17
C THR A 693 13.02 -7.70 43.19
N VAL A 694 13.49 -7.29 42.01
CA VAL A 694 13.83 -8.21 40.92
C VAL A 694 15.17 -7.87 40.27
N PRO A 695 15.88 -8.87 39.72
CA PRO A 695 17.07 -8.63 38.91
C PRO A 695 16.78 -7.80 37.66
N TYR A 696 17.81 -7.14 37.13
CA TYR A 696 17.74 -6.28 35.96
C TYR A 696 17.15 -6.97 34.72
N THR A 697 17.28 -8.30 34.60
CA THR A 697 16.70 -9.09 33.51
C THR A 697 15.17 -9.10 33.50
N SER A 698 14.56 -8.78 34.64
CA SER A 698 13.11 -8.70 34.84
C SER A 698 12.61 -7.28 35.05
N LEU A 699 13.51 -6.30 35.15
CA LEU A 699 13.18 -4.87 35.16
C LEU A 699 12.87 -4.38 33.74
N GLU A 700 12.32 -3.16 33.64
CA GLU A 700 12.19 -2.51 32.35
C GLU A 700 13.59 -2.08 31.88
N VAL A 701 14.09 -2.77 30.85
CA VAL A 701 15.29 -2.36 30.11
C VAL A 701 14.84 -1.46 28.97
N HIS A 702 15.20 -0.18 29.03
CA HIS A 702 14.74 0.77 28.03
C HIS A 702 15.29 0.43 26.63
N PRO A 703 14.45 0.57 25.58
CA PRO A 703 14.80 0.24 24.19
C PRO A 703 16.08 0.90 23.66
N GLY A 704 17.21 0.20 23.63
CA GLY A 704 18.45 0.73 23.05
C GLY A 704 18.73 0.21 21.63
N ASN A 705 19.28 1.07 20.77
CA ASN A 705 19.75 0.70 19.43
C ASN A 705 21.28 0.68 19.36
N GLU A 706 21.87 -0.47 19.02
CA GLU A 706 23.33 -0.65 18.90
C GLU A 706 23.83 -0.72 17.45
N ILE A 707 22.97 -0.46 16.46
CA ILE A 707 23.31 -0.46 15.03
C ILE A 707 23.01 0.92 14.39
N TYR A 708 23.67 1.25 13.28
CA TYR A 708 23.44 2.45 12.46
C TYR A 708 22.21 2.35 11.55
N TYR A 709 21.32 1.38 11.82
CA TYR A 709 20.01 1.27 11.19
C TYR A 709 18.96 1.94 12.07
N TYR A 710 18.16 2.87 11.53
CA TYR A 710 17.13 3.54 12.32
C TYR A 710 16.04 2.56 12.77
N ASN A 711 15.79 2.48 14.08
CA ASN A 711 14.70 1.71 14.65
C ASN A 711 13.61 2.66 15.16
N LYS A 712 12.39 2.48 14.65
CA LYS A 712 11.23 3.30 15.04
C LYS A 712 10.81 3.04 16.49
N TYR A 713 10.93 1.81 16.98
CA TYR A 713 10.45 1.37 18.29
C TYR A 713 11.50 1.49 19.41
N ALA A 714 12.77 1.78 19.06
CA ALA A 714 13.85 1.95 20.03
C ALA A 714 14.38 3.39 20.11
N PHE A 715 15.06 3.73 21.21
CA PHE A 715 15.88 4.94 21.31
C PHE A 715 17.18 4.71 20.54
N ASN A 716 17.41 5.53 19.52
CA ASN A 716 18.47 5.28 18.55
C ASN A 716 19.86 5.64 19.09
N MET A 717 19.93 6.63 19.99
CA MET A 717 21.19 7.05 20.60
C MET A 717 21.48 6.33 21.93
N MET A 718 20.50 5.64 22.51
CA MET A 718 20.64 4.85 23.73
C MET A 718 21.22 3.48 23.39
N ASN A 719 22.15 2.98 24.21
CA ASN A 719 22.61 1.59 24.09
C ASN A 719 21.69 0.64 24.87
N ARG A 720 21.64 -0.64 24.48
CA ARG A 720 20.88 -1.64 25.25
C ARG A 720 21.43 -1.73 26.65
N PHE A 721 20.58 -1.99 27.64
CA PHE A 721 21.02 -2.08 29.04
C PHE A 721 21.72 -0.82 29.57
N GLU A 722 21.57 0.34 28.93
CA GLU A 722 22.11 1.59 29.47
C GLU A 722 21.26 2.08 30.65
N PHE A 723 19.93 2.04 30.50
CA PHE A 723 18.99 2.48 31.53
C PHE A 723 18.02 1.38 31.90
N ILE A 724 17.80 1.22 33.20
CA ILE A 724 16.83 0.29 33.77
C ILE A 724 15.87 1.03 34.70
N SER A 725 14.62 0.59 34.78
CA SER A 725 13.60 1.20 35.64
C SER A 725 12.62 0.18 36.18
N ASP A 726 12.07 0.45 37.36
CA ASP A 726 10.91 -0.26 37.90
C ASP A 726 9.64 0.58 37.85
N GLN A 727 9.74 1.89 37.62
CA GLN A 727 8.62 2.73 37.21
C GLN A 727 9.07 3.71 36.13
N TYR A 728 8.25 3.87 35.10
CA TYR A 728 8.63 4.67 33.94
C TYR A 728 7.41 5.21 33.18
N ALA A 729 7.63 6.30 32.48
CA ALA A 729 6.69 6.88 31.52
C ALA A 729 7.49 7.50 30.36
N GLY A 730 6.96 7.39 29.15
CA GLY A 730 7.64 7.86 27.95
C GLY A 730 6.71 8.11 26.79
N PHE A 731 7.27 8.71 25.75
CA PHE A 731 6.60 8.98 24.49
C PHE A 731 7.54 8.82 23.30
N ASN A 732 6.95 8.53 22.14
CA ASN A 732 7.61 8.50 20.85
C ASN A 732 6.69 9.17 19.83
N VAL A 733 7.19 10.21 19.18
CA VAL A 733 6.46 11.02 18.21
C VAL A 733 7.25 11.10 16.92
N GLU A 734 6.56 10.97 15.78
CA GLU A 734 7.11 11.22 14.45
C GLU A 734 6.10 12.04 13.64
N HIS A 735 6.52 13.20 13.14
CA HIS A 735 5.72 14.02 12.23
C HIS A 735 6.37 13.97 10.84
N THR A 736 5.68 13.34 9.90
CA THR A 736 6.06 13.33 8.49
C THR A 736 5.35 14.47 7.77
N ILE A 737 6.09 15.52 7.41
CA ILE A 737 5.54 16.74 6.81
C ILE A 737 5.33 16.58 5.29
N GLY A 738 6.14 15.72 4.65
CA GLY A 738 6.17 15.60 3.20
C GLY A 738 7.10 16.65 2.58
N ASN A 739 6.64 17.41 1.59
CA ASN A 739 7.53 18.34 0.86
C ASN A 739 7.93 19.57 1.69
N GLY A 740 7.16 19.94 2.71
CA GLY A 740 7.46 21.03 3.66
C GLY A 740 8.17 22.23 3.01
N ILE A 741 9.30 22.61 3.61
CA ILE A 741 10.17 23.70 3.12
C ILE A 741 10.92 23.29 1.83
N PHE A 742 11.15 21.99 1.60
CA PHE A 742 11.80 21.48 0.39
C PHE A 742 11.04 21.82 -0.90
N THR A 743 9.76 22.16 -0.82
CA THR A 743 8.97 22.68 -1.94
C THR A 743 9.56 23.95 -2.56
N TYR A 744 10.25 24.78 -1.77
CA TYR A 744 10.82 26.05 -2.22
C TYR A 744 12.23 25.91 -2.81
N ILE A 745 12.86 24.74 -2.68
CA ILE A 745 14.23 24.50 -3.19
C ILE A 745 14.13 23.68 -4.50
N PRO A 746 14.40 24.27 -5.69
CA PRO A 746 14.09 23.64 -6.97
C PRO A 746 14.74 22.27 -7.20
N LEU A 747 16.00 22.09 -6.80
CA LEU A 747 16.72 20.83 -6.96
C LEU A 747 16.14 19.73 -6.07
N ILE A 748 15.88 20.04 -4.79
CA ILE A 748 15.34 19.09 -3.81
C ILE A 748 13.90 18.70 -4.20
N LYS A 749 13.11 19.67 -4.70
CA LYS A 749 11.78 19.42 -5.27
C LYS A 749 11.82 18.41 -6.43
N LYS A 750 12.79 18.53 -7.35
CA LYS A 750 12.98 17.55 -8.45
C LYS A 750 13.34 16.16 -7.92
N LEU A 751 14.17 16.09 -6.89
CA LEU A 751 14.53 14.84 -6.21
C LEU A 751 13.38 14.27 -5.37
N LYS A 752 12.31 15.04 -5.16
CA LYS A 752 11.09 14.63 -4.45
C LYS A 752 11.38 14.20 -3.00
N TRP A 753 12.40 14.77 -2.38
CA TRP A 753 12.74 14.51 -0.97
C TRP A 753 11.66 15.01 -0.02
N ARG A 754 11.57 14.38 1.15
CA ARG A 754 10.53 14.67 2.14
C ARG A 754 11.18 14.95 3.51
N GLN A 755 10.56 15.86 4.26
CA GLN A 755 10.97 16.29 5.58
C GLN A 755 10.14 15.59 6.67
N PHE A 756 10.79 15.27 7.76
CA PHE A 756 10.16 14.77 8.99
C PHE A 756 10.94 15.23 10.22
N TRP A 757 10.32 15.12 11.39
CA TRP A 757 11.02 15.19 12.67
C TRP A 757 10.49 14.13 13.63
N THR A 758 11.33 13.76 14.60
CA THR A 758 11.04 12.77 15.63
C THR A 758 11.42 13.30 17.00
N ALA A 759 10.69 12.88 18.01
CA ALA A 759 11.02 13.15 19.41
C ALA A 759 10.67 11.91 20.25
N LYS A 760 11.65 11.40 21.00
CA LYS A 760 11.44 10.27 21.91
C LYS A 760 11.97 10.65 23.29
N GLY A 761 11.12 10.52 24.29
CA GLY A 761 11.46 10.84 25.67
C GLY A 761 11.05 9.73 26.62
N VAL A 762 11.84 9.51 27.66
CA VAL A 762 11.49 8.61 28.76
C VAL A 762 12.05 9.11 30.08
N ILE A 763 11.24 9.01 31.12
CA ILE A 763 11.64 9.21 32.51
C ILE A 763 11.32 7.92 33.27
N GLY A 764 12.13 7.62 34.27
CA GLY A 764 11.90 6.48 35.13
C GLY A 764 12.77 6.53 36.37
N SER A 765 12.51 5.64 37.31
CA SER A 765 13.32 5.51 38.52
C SER A 765 13.43 4.05 38.94
N LEU A 766 14.18 3.82 40.01
CA LEU A 766 14.28 2.54 40.70
C LEU A 766 13.94 2.75 42.17
N SER A 767 13.15 1.85 42.76
CA SER A 767 13.01 1.74 44.21
C SER A 767 14.36 1.43 44.87
N ASN A 768 14.52 1.82 46.14
CA ASN A 768 15.77 1.63 46.87
C ASN A 768 16.21 0.15 46.91
N ALA A 769 15.25 -0.79 47.02
CA ALA A 769 15.54 -2.22 46.98
C ALA A 769 16.10 -2.65 45.62
N ASN A 770 15.49 -2.22 44.51
CA ASN A 770 15.97 -2.53 43.17
C ASN A 770 17.30 -1.82 42.83
N LYS A 771 17.56 -0.63 43.38
CA LYS A 771 18.87 0.04 43.28
C LYS A 771 19.95 -0.80 43.96
N ASN A 772 19.72 -1.21 45.20
CA ASN A 772 20.69 -2.00 45.97
C ASN A 772 20.99 -3.35 45.31
N LEU A 773 19.98 -3.98 44.70
CA LEU A 773 20.15 -5.27 44.03
C LEU A 773 20.89 -5.15 42.68
N ASN A 774 20.70 -4.07 41.92
CA ASN A 774 21.11 -4.01 40.51
C ASN A 774 22.22 -2.99 40.19
N LEU A 775 22.43 -1.95 41.00
CA LEU A 775 23.41 -0.89 40.73
C LEU A 775 24.75 -1.06 41.48
N TYR A 776 24.88 -2.09 42.32
CA TYR A 776 26.14 -2.40 43.00
C TYR A 776 27.16 -3.08 42.05
N ASN A 777 28.46 -2.92 42.34
CA ASN A 777 29.59 -3.64 41.71
C ASN A 777 30.12 -3.14 40.34
N GLY A 778 29.99 -1.86 40.01
CA GLY A 778 30.72 -1.26 38.86
C GLY A 778 30.18 -1.60 37.47
N PHE A 779 28.94 -2.10 37.38
CA PHE A 779 28.24 -2.36 36.13
C PHE A 779 27.66 -1.08 35.52
N PRO A 780 27.51 -1.00 34.18
CA PRO A 780 27.20 0.26 33.48
C PRO A 780 25.72 0.69 33.53
N PHE A 781 24.86 0.04 34.32
CA PHE A 781 23.44 0.39 34.39
C PHE A 781 23.25 1.76 35.04
N LYS A 782 22.37 2.58 34.46
CA LYS A 782 22.00 3.90 34.97
C LYS A 782 20.51 3.98 35.26
N THR A 783 20.14 4.91 36.13
CA THR A 783 18.75 5.29 36.37
C THR A 783 18.43 6.62 35.68
N LEU A 784 17.15 6.85 35.38
CA LEU A 784 16.63 8.09 34.77
C LEU A 784 16.04 9.05 35.82
N GLU A 785 16.26 8.76 37.10
CA GLU A 785 15.72 9.53 38.21
C GLU A 785 16.36 10.92 38.25
N GLY A 786 15.54 11.96 38.21
CA GLY A 786 15.99 13.37 38.14
C GLY A 786 16.59 13.79 36.78
N ASN A 787 16.88 12.85 35.88
CA ASN A 787 17.52 13.10 34.59
C ASN A 787 16.80 12.31 33.47
N PRO A 788 15.70 12.85 32.90
CA PRO A 788 14.99 12.17 31.83
C PRO A 788 15.88 12.01 30.61
N TYR A 789 15.65 10.97 29.82
CA TYR A 789 16.28 10.77 28.52
C TYR A 789 15.40 11.39 27.43
N LEU A 790 16.01 12.16 26.54
CA LEU A 790 15.34 12.77 25.38
C LEU A 790 16.26 12.68 24.17
N GLU A 791 15.73 12.16 23.07
CA GLU A 791 16.34 12.28 21.74
C GLU A 791 15.39 12.99 20.77
N LEU A 792 15.96 13.94 20.03
CA LEU A 792 15.29 14.67 18.96
C LEU A 792 15.94 14.28 17.65
N GLY A 793 15.14 14.11 16.61
CA GLY A 793 15.65 13.78 15.29
C GLY A 793 14.97 14.55 14.18
N THR A 794 15.68 14.72 13.08
CA THR A 794 15.12 15.16 11.80
C THR A 794 15.91 14.54 10.68
N GLY A 795 15.43 14.62 9.45
CA GLY A 795 16.14 14.02 8.34
C GLY A 795 15.45 14.19 7.02
N VAL A 796 15.95 13.41 6.07
CA VAL A 796 15.47 13.38 4.70
C VAL A 796 15.05 11.96 4.38
N GLU A 797 13.78 11.79 4.06
CA GLU A 797 13.28 10.54 3.51
C GLU A 797 13.01 10.67 2.01
N ASN A 798 12.73 9.53 1.37
CA ASN A 798 12.48 9.41 -0.06
C ASN A 798 13.74 9.63 -0.95
N ILE A 799 14.93 9.41 -0.40
CA ILE A 799 16.18 9.40 -1.16
C ILE A 799 16.17 8.16 -2.05
N PHE A 800 16.34 8.34 -3.36
CA PHE A 800 16.15 7.29 -4.39
C PHE A 800 14.81 6.52 -4.29
N LYS A 801 13.81 7.06 -3.58
CA LYS A 801 12.47 6.45 -3.35
C LYS A 801 12.37 5.34 -2.31
N PHE A 802 13.46 4.97 -1.66
CA PHE A 802 13.46 3.88 -0.66
C PHE A 802 14.39 4.11 0.52
N LEU A 803 15.34 5.05 0.44
CA LEU A 803 16.24 5.38 1.54
C LEU A 803 15.71 6.55 2.37
N ARG A 804 15.97 6.46 3.67
CA ARG A 804 15.77 7.52 4.65
C ARG A 804 17.05 7.66 5.47
N VAL A 805 17.43 8.91 5.72
CA VAL A 805 18.56 9.27 6.58
C VAL A 805 18.04 10.12 7.74
N ASP A 806 18.31 9.67 8.95
CA ASP A 806 17.91 10.30 10.21
C ASP A 806 19.14 10.88 10.92
N PHE A 807 19.07 12.14 11.26
CA PHE A 807 20.01 12.84 12.14
C PHE A 807 19.37 12.92 13.53
N ILE A 808 20.01 12.32 14.53
CA ILE A 808 19.43 12.19 15.87
C ILE A 808 20.40 12.74 16.90
N TRP A 809 19.88 13.62 17.75
CA TRP A 809 20.58 14.24 18.87
C TRP A 809 20.03 13.68 20.18
N ARG A 810 20.92 13.17 21.02
CA ARG A 810 20.64 12.88 22.43
C ARG A 810 20.78 14.18 23.22
N VAL A 811 19.64 14.77 23.57
CA VAL A 811 19.56 16.06 24.27
C VAL A 811 19.84 15.89 25.75
N THR A 812 19.23 14.89 26.40
CA THR A 812 19.42 14.63 27.84
C THR A 812 19.71 13.15 28.10
N PRO A 813 20.37 12.78 29.22
CA PRO A 813 20.95 13.61 30.32
C PRO A 813 22.10 14.54 29.88
N ASP A 814 22.53 15.51 30.69
CA ASP A 814 23.57 16.50 30.34
C ASP A 814 24.98 15.93 30.08
N GLU A 815 25.83 16.72 29.43
CA GLU A 815 27.20 16.33 29.03
C GLU A 815 28.08 16.00 30.24
N VAL A 816 28.66 14.79 30.25
CA VAL A 816 29.77 14.48 31.14
C VAL A 816 31.04 14.95 30.43
N THR A 817 31.79 15.86 31.05
CA THR A 817 33.03 16.43 30.50
C THR A 817 33.95 15.36 29.90
N GLY A 818 34.25 15.48 28.60
CA GLY A 818 35.13 14.55 27.87
C GLY A 818 34.43 13.42 27.09
N GLU A 819 33.09 13.38 27.05
CA GLU A 819 32.38 12.41 26.20
C GLU A 819 32.51 12.74 24.70
N PRO A 820 32.77 11.75 23.82
CA PRO A 820 32.90 12.00 22.40
C PRO A 820 31.55 12.40 21.78
N ALA A 821 31.59 13.33 20.81
CA ALA A 821 30.40 13.83 20.11
C ALA A 821 29.55 12.71 19.46
N SER A 822 30.15 11.56 19.12
CA SER A 822 29.47 10.37 18.60
C SER A 822 28.46 9.74 19.57
N LYS A 823 28.50 10.07 20.87
CA LYS A 823 27.48 9.67 21.85
C LYS A 823 26.28 10.62 21.91
N ARG A 824 26.41 11.82 21.36
CA ARG A 824 25.39 12.89 21.37
C ARG A 824 24.69 13.04 20.04
N PHE A 825 25.36 12.70 18.96
CA PHE A 825 24.83 12.80 17.61
C PHE A 825 25.10 11.51 16.83
N GLY A 826 24.08 11.04 16.11
CA GLY A 826 24.18 9.88 15.23
C GLY A 826 23.44 10.10 13.92
N VAL A 827 24.00 9.52 12.86
CA VAL A 827 23.37 9.43 11.55
C VAL A 827 22.95 7.98 11.32
N PHE A 828 21.67 7.77 11.04
CA PHE A 828 21.09 6.44 10.86
C PHE A 828 20.46 6.32 9.47
N GLY A 829 20.65 5.18 8.83
CA GLY A 829 19.98 4.85 7.57
C GLY A 829 18.80 3.92 7.82
N SER A 830 17.72 4.05 7.05
CA SER A 830 16.68 3.01 6.98
C SER A 830 16.12 2.85 5.58
N PHE A 831 15.54 1.67 5.34
CA PHE A 831 14.73 1.42 4.15
C PHE A 831 13.27 1.69 4.50
N LYS A 832 12.63 2.60 3.76
CA LYS A 832 11.22 2.94 3.92
C LYS A 832 10.58 3.01 2.54
N LEU A 833 9.81 1.98 2.21
CA LEU A 833 9.04 1.93 0.97
C LEU A 833 7.66 2.56 1.23
N GLN A 834 7.36 3.66 0.53
CA GLN A 834 6.07 4.34 0.55
C GLN A 834 5.49 4.34 -0.86
N PHE A 835 4.32 3.72 -1.00
CA PHE A 835 3.57 3.61 -2.25
C PHE A 835 2.56 4.75 -2.38
#